data_AF-A0A059DJR1-F1
#
_entry.id   AF-A0A059DJR1-F1
#
_cell.length_a   1.000
_cell.length_b   1.000
_cell.length_c   1.000
_cell.angle_alpha   90.00
_cell.angle_beta   90.00
_cell.angle_gamma   90.00
#
_symmetry.space_group_name_H-M   'P 1'
#
loop_
_entity.id
_entity.type
_entity.pdbx_description
1 polymer ?
#
loop_
_entity_poly.entity_id
_entity_poly.type
_entity_poly.pdbx_seq_one_letter_code
_entity_poly.pdbx_strand_id
1 'polypeptide(L)'
;MASSAAAVALAAPLSRSPPPPRRFPRRPVAISPADARSTSSVAPGGEARVFPFSSVVSPPTTPHTSLRSLNRTWKVRSLIKHQQPLISADDQWGMWTALFATGAFGLWSEKTKIGSMVSAALVSTLIGLAASNVGIIPCEAPAYSTVLEFLLPLTIPLLLFRADLRNVFRSTGKLLLAFLLGSVATVVGTVVAFLLVPMRSLGQDSWKIAAALMGSYIGGSVNYVAISKALSISPSVVAAGVAADNVICAVYFMILFALASKVPPETSKSPSDVSVSLELDSGGKIPLLQTATAVATAFAICKIGTYITKLSGIQGGGLPIITALVVILATIFPAQFGSLAHSGDAISLVLMQVFFAVVGASGSILNVINTAPSIFMFALVQVSIHLALIIGFGKLFRFDLKLLTLASNANIGGPTTACGMATAKGWDSLVVPGVLAGIFGVSIATFLGIAFGLTVLRYIVYGTSSKCKVNLYLNKMIIQKVLKMVFFVVFLGWLMIWIMLPTKTYKNKWTPNLQMKLDSTYFEGQGINLLLLTFPVMFIAAFGCVYLHLQRKSEKLYTKSASKTGRLAFLRRPVLVMPTLGIVTLTELAFVAMFIALLIWSLANYIYISYSGHLHMDKGVEVWQAKFRSVSLRLGYVGNICWAFLFFPVTRGSSILPLVGLTSESSIKYHIWLGHLSNLLFLLHTIGFIIYWGITHQMSLMLEWSSTWVSNVAGEIAMVFAAAMWITSFRPIRRKMFEVFFYTHQLYALYIIFYVLHVGAAYFCMIIPGIFLFVIDRHLRFLQSRQRVRLLAARLLPSSMIELNFAKSPEVKYHPTSIMFVNIPSISKLQWHPFTVTSSSNMEPDRLSVAIKCQGSWSRRLFESLSSFSSSSLDHLQVSVEGPYGPSSSQFLRHETLVMVSGGSGITPFISIIREIIHQTNQQQTDTAASSKLPNVLLICAFKTSADLAILDLLLPLSLDPSSRFSPQLHLRIEAYVTRDHHQQLDPAQKLIQTTWFKPDPLDSPITPALGSNSWLWLGAIIASSFAMFLLLLGIVTRYYIYPIEHGDDGNYHFSYWTLWEMFLMCACVFVASSGVFLWRKKGAAAGGRQVKSMEVPTPTASPGSWFSNVEERGVESVPHQSLVEATNVHYGGRPDLKKSLSECKGPDTGVLVCGPTEMRHEVAKICASGLGENLHFESISFNW
;
A
#
# COMPACT_ATOMS: atom_id res chain seq x y z
N MET A 1 39.98 -16.79 -0.41
CA MET A 1 40.54 -16.29 0.87
C MET A 1 39.81 -15.03 1.26
N ALA A 2 38.90 -15.22 2.21
CA ALA A 2 38.32 -14.15 2.99
C ALA A 2 39.42 -13.36 3.72
N SER A 3 39.15 -12.08 3.89
CA SER A 3 39.93 -11.09 4.63
C SER A 3 40.48 -11.62 5.96
N SER A 4 41.80 -11.82 6.04
CA SER A 4 42.63 -11.70 7.26
C SER A 4 44.00 -11.21 6.80
N ALA A 5 44.85 -10.47 7.53
CA ALA A 5 44.92 -9.98 8.90
C ALA A 5 45.87 -8.75 8.86
N ALA A 6 45.90 -7.83 9.83
CA ALA A 6 46.70 -8.01 11.04
C ALA A 6 46.35 -6.97 12.12
N ALA A 7 46.33 -7.45 13.36
CA ALA A 7 46.49 -6.68 14.59
C ALA A 7 47.89 -6.95 15.15
N VAL A 8 48.66 -5.92 15.55
CA VAL A 8 49.69 -5.95 16.61
C VAL A 8 49.87 -4.51 17.18
N ALA A 9 50.11 -4.45 18.49
CA ALA A 9 50.04 -3.32 19.43
C ALA A 9 51.37 -2.62 19.75
N LEU A 10 51.28 -1.50 20.51
CA LEU A 10 52.24 -0.80 21.44
C LEU A 10 52.20 0.73 21.18
N ALA A 11 52.13 1.69 22.11
CA ALA A 11 52.09 1.80 23.57
C ALA A 11 51.62 3.25 23.94
N ALA A 12 51.00 3.46 25.11
CA ALA A 12 50.64 4.76 25.73
C ALA A 12 51.88 5.41 26.45
N PRO A 13 51.86 6.56 27.22
CA PRO A 13 50.73 7.29 27.82
C PRO A 13 50.89 8.85 28.04
N LEU A 14 49.96 9.44 28.83
CA LEU A 14 50.03 10.72 29.63
C LEU A 14 49.60 12.04 28.94
N SER A 15 48.88 13.02 29.54
CA SER A 15 48.22 13.17 30.86
C SER A 15 47.41 14.49 30.96
N ARG A 16 46.50 14.56 31.97
CA ARG A 16 46.07 15.71 32.81
C ARG A 16 45.00 16.74 32.35
N SER A 17 43.93 16.77 33.15
CA SER A 17 43.01 17.88 33.51
C SER A 17 43.48 18.63 34.79
N PRO A 18 42.72 19.53 35.44
CA PRO A 18 42.29 20.94 35.21
C PRO A 18 42.73 21.88 36.41
N PRO A 19 41.97 22.87 37.00
CA PRO A 19 41.39 24.19 36.60
C PRO A 19 41.92 25.41 37.49
N PRO A 20 41.09 26.36 38.02
CA PRO A 20 40.71 27.75 37.59
C PRO A 20 41.24 28.85 38.58
N PRO A 21 40.75 30.13 38.79
CA PRO A 21 39.37 30.48 39.27
C PRO A 21 38.80 31.96 39.10
N ARG A 22 37.49 32.12 39.41
CA ARG A 22 36.77 33.25 40.12
C ARG A 22 36.62 34.63 39.41
N ARG A 23 35.62 35.50 39.63
CA ARG A 23 34.49 35.69 40.59
C ARG A 23 33.50 36.78 40.08
N PHE A 24 32.25 36.71 40.59
CA PHE A 24 31.10 37.66 40.69
C PHE A 24 31.41 39.17 40.98
N PRO A 25 30.46 40.17 41.06
CA PRO A 25 29.00 40.08 41.41
C PRO A 25 27.96 41.13 40.87
N ARG A 26 26.65 40.83 41.10
CA ARG A 26 25.49 41.65 41.61
C ARG A 26 25.00 42.94 40.90
N ARG A 27 23.73 42.95 40.40
CA ARG A 27 22.46 43.60 40.91
C ARG A 27 22.25 45.07 40.44
N PRO A 28 21.06 45.71 40.62
CA PRO A 28 19.72 45.42 40.07
C PRO A 28 19.06 46.73 39.50
N VAL A 29 17.75 46.76 39.20
CA VAL A 29 16.77 47.82 39.58
C VAL A 29 15.53 47.76 38.69
N ALA A 30 14.37 47.79 39.34
CA ALA A 30 13.02 47.89 38.80
C ALA A 30 12.64 49.34 38.48
N ILE A 31 11.59 49.58 37.70
CA ILE A 31 10.56 50.62 37.89
C ILE A 31 9.34 50.26 37.01
N SER A 32 8.16 50.56 37.57
CA SER A 32 6.78 50.36 37.10
C SER A 32 6.18 51.76 36.77
N PRO A 33 4.86 51.98 36.64
CA PRO A 33 3.88 51.63 35.60
C PRO A 33 3.16 52.89 35.03
N ALA A 34 1.97 52.66 34.42
CA ALA A 34 0.86 53.61 34.19
C ALA A 34 0.96 54.45 32.88
N ASP A 35 -0.09 54.84 32.16
CA ASP A 35 -1.54 54.66 32.29
C ASP A 35 -2.23 55.12 30.98
N ALA A 36 -3.45 54.63 30.76
CA ALA A 36 -4.63 55.36 30.28
C ALA A 36 -4.83 55.86 28.82
N ARG A 37 -6.06 55.51 28.35
CA ARG A 37 -7.06 56.32 27.59
C ARG A 37 -6.82 56.55 26.08
N SER A 38 -7.82 56.60 25.18
CA SER A 38 -9.29 56.49 25.23
C SER A 38 -9.88 56.63 23.81
N THR A 39 -11.05 56.01 23.55
CA THR A 39 -12.24 56.49 22.77
C THR A 39 -12.09 56.87 21.27
N SER A 40 -12.93 56.45 20.32
CA SER A 40 -14.40 56.63 20.16
C SER A 40 -14.80 55.94 18.82
N SER A 41 -15.79 55.05 18.69
CA SER A 41 -17.28 55.18 18.64
C SER A 41 -17.86 55.96 17.44
N VAL A 42 -18.50 55.27 16.47
CA VAL A 42 -19.73 55.71 15.75
C VAL A 42 -20.51 54.47 15.26
N ALA A 43 -21.78 54.36 15.66
CA ALA A 43 -22.91 53.62 15.04
C ALA A 43 -23.97 54.70 14.60
N PRO A 44 -25.21 54.46 14.09
CA PRO A 44 -26.03 53.23 14.04
C PRO A 44 -27.01 53.09 12.82
N GLY A 45 -27.95 52.12 12.90
CA GLY A 45 -29.20 52.00 12.12
C GLY A 45 -29.32 50.64 11.42
N GLY A 46 -30.06 49.62 11.89
CA GLY A 46 -31.53 49.45 11.96
C GLY A 46 -31.88 48.28 11.01
N GLU A 47 -32.71 47.27 11.26
CA GLU A 47 -33.80 47.00 12.20
C GLU A 47 -34.17 45.49 12.15
N ALA A 48 -34.76 44.96 13.25
CA ALA A 48 -35.80 43.90 13.34
C ALA A 48 -35.54 42.47 12.77
N ARG A 49 -35.80 41.33 13.43
CA ARG A 49 -36.49 40.92 14.69
C ARG A 49 -36.08 39.45 14.96
N VAL A 50 -35.71 39.07 16.19
CA VAL A 50 -35.96 37.72 16.76
C VAL A 50 -35.94 37.81 18.30
N PHE A 51 -37.07 37.51 18.95
CA PHE A 51 -37.22 37.13 20.37
C PHE A 51 -38.67 36.57 20.55
N PRO A 52 -39.05 35.87 21.65
CA PRO A 52 -38.76 34.45 21.91
C PRO A 52 -40.00 33.64 22.46
N PHE A 53 -39.78 32.35 22.75
CA PHE A 53 -40.55 31.44 23.67
C PHE A 53 -41.92 30.81 23.32
N SER A 54 -41.98 29.48 23.62
CA SER A 54 -43.13 28.58 23.93
C SER A 54 -44.05 28.15 22.76
N SER A 55 -44.73 27.01 22.68
CA SER A 55 -44.72 25.66 23.29
C SER A 55 -45.89 24.86 22.63
N VAL A 56 -45.79 23.52 22.45
CA VAL A 56 -46.89 22.55 22.15
C VAL A 56 -47.51 22.66 20.72
N VAL A 57 -47.65 21.62 19.87
CA VAL A 57 -48.73 20.59 19.81
C VAL A 57 -48.42 19.56 18.68
N SER A 58 -48.59 18.28 19.03
CA SER A 58 -49.01 17.03 18.32
C SER A 58 -48.83 16.74 16.81
N PRO A 59 -48.55 15.47 16.41
CA PRO A 59 -48.85 14.92 15.09
C PRO A 59 -50.25 14.22 15.03
N PRO A 60 -50.79 13.93 13.82
CA PRO A 60 -52.21 13.62 13.63
C PRO A 60 -52.59 12.15 13.86
N THR A 61 -53.85 11.99 14.24
CA THR A 61 -54.63 10.77 14.44
C THR A 61 -55.00 10.04 13.14
N THR A 62 -54.99 8.70 13.17
CA THR A 62 -55.94 7.84 12.42
C THR A 62 -56.51 6.77 13.37
N PRO A 63 -57.78 6.32 13.21
CA PRO A 63 -58.59 5.81 14.32
C PRO A 63 -58.80 4.29 14.35
N HIS A 64 -58.97 3.78 15.59
CA HIS A 64 -59.82 2.69 16.12
C HIS A 64 -59.95 1.35 15.32
N THR A 65 -59.95 0.14 15.92
CA THR A 65 -60.72 -0.29 17.10
C THR A 65 -60.26 -1.67 17.64
N SER A 66 -60.65 -1.92 18.89
CA SER A 66 -60.39 -3.02 19.83
C SER A 66 -60.53 -4.49 19.40
N LEU A 67 -59.87 -5.38 20.16
CA LEU A 67 -60.57 -6.44 20.92
C LEU A 67 -59.76 -6.93 22.14
N ARG A 68 -60.44 -6.98 23.29
CA ARG A 68 -60.00 -7.53 24.59
C ARG A 68 -60.05 -9.07 24.58
N SER A 69 -59.12 -9.73 25.29
CA SER A 69 -59.45 -10.67 26.40
C SER A 69 -58.15 -11.06 27.13
N LEU A 70 -58.02 -10.67 28.40
CA LEU A 70 -58.07 -11.51 29.60
C LEU A 70 -56.92 -12.53 29.73
N ASN A 71 -55.97 -12.26 30.64
CA ASN A 71 -55.64 -13.25 31.68
C ASN A 71 -54.91 -12.65 32.90
N ARG A 72 -55.55 -12.95 34.04
CA ARG A 72 -55.16 -12.87 35.45
C ARG A 72 -53.66 -12.67 35.75
N THR A 73 -53.37 -11.59 36.47
CA THR A 73 -52.12 -11.33 37.17
C THR A 73 -52.12 -11.98 38.55
N TRP A 74 -51.13 -12.84 38.80
CA TRP A 74 -50.78 -13.28 40.15
C TRP A 74 -49.91 -12.21 40.80
N LYS A 75 -50.37 -11.68 41.93
CA LYS A 75 -49.56 -10.90 42.87
C LYS A 75 -48.58 -11.84 43.55
N VAL A 76 -47.30 -11.71 43.25
CA VAL A 76 -46.22 -12.09 44.17
C VAL A 76 -45.68 -10.81 44.78
N ARG A 77 -46.01 -10.58 46.06
CA ARG A 77 -45.27 -9.64 46.92
C ARG A 77 -43.90 -10.26 47.17
N SER A 78 -42.84 -9.76 46.55
CA SER A 78 -41.47 -9.91 47.09
C SER A 78 -41.00 -8.56 47.62
N LEU A 79 -40.96 -8.50 48.95
CA LEU A 79 -40.36 -7.45 49.76
C LEU A 79 -38.90 -7.22 49.40
N ILE A 80 -38.59 -6.22 48.57
CA ILE A 80 -37.36 -5.41 48.71
C ILE A 80 -37.76 -3.97 48.42
N LYS A 81 -38.38 -3.34 49.42
CA LYS A 81 -38.54 -1.88 49.50
C LYS A 81 -37.13 -1.28 49.67
N HIS A 82 -36.84 -0.23 48.91
CA HIS A 82 -35.80 0.78 49.14
C HIS A 82 -35.06 0.65 50.47
N GLN A 83 -33.92 -0.05 50.49
CA GLN A 83 -32.87 0.30 51.44
C GLN A 83 -32.29 1.62 50.93
N GLN A 84 -32.56 2.71 51.65
CA GLN A 84 -31.71 3.87 51.53
C GLN A 84 -30.28 3.41 51.89
N PRO A 85 -29.29 3.67 51.04
CA PRO A 85 -27.93 3.23 51.32
C PRO A 85 -27.48 3.83 52.64
N LEU A 86 -26.70 3.07 53.42
CA LEU A 86 -26.20 3.51 54.73
C LEU A 86 -25.48 4.86 54.63
N ILE A 87 -24.77 5.09 53.51
CA ILE A 87 -24.21 6.37 53.12
C ILE A 87 -25.07 6.93 51.98
N SER A 88 -25.66 8.11 52.17
CA SER A 88 -26.46 8.78 51.12
C SER A 88 -25.58 9.23 49.95
N ALA A 89 -26.13 9.26 48.74
CA ALA A 89 -25.43 9.76 47.55
C ALA A 89 -24.99 11.22 47.66
N ASP A 90 -25.70 12.01 48.48
CA ASP A 90 -25.40 13.42 48.73
C ASP A 90 -24.35 13.63 49.84
N ASP A 91 -24.04 12.60 50.64
CA ASP A 91 -23.02 12.65 51.70
C ASP A 91 -21.61 12.54 51.09
N GLN A 92 -21.07 13.67 50.66
CA GLN A 92 -19.74 13.71 50.03
C GLN A 92 -18.64 13.16 50.94
N TRP A 93 -18.65 13.47 52.25
CA TRP A 93 -17.60 13.03 53.16
C TRP A 93 -17.68 11.53 53.45
N GLY A 94 -18.89 11.01 53.67
CA GLY A 94 -19.12 9.57 53.79
C GLY A 94 -18.70 8.81 52.53
N MET A 95 -19.08 9.32 51.35
CA MET A 95 -18.75 8.70 50.07
C MET A 95 -17.24 8.67 49.79
N TRP A 96 -16.53 9.78 49.95
CA TRP A 96 -15.07 9.79 49.77
C TRP A 96 -14.36 8.92 50.79
N THR A 97 -14.83 8.89 52.05
CA THR A 97 -14.30 8.00 53.08
C THR A 97 -14.45 6.54 52.69
N ALA A 98 -15.63 6.12 52.23
CA ALA A 98 -15.88 4.76 51.78
C ALA A 98 -15.00 4.35 50.58
N LEU A 99 -14.82 5.25 49.61
CA LEU A 99 -14.00 4.99 48.42
C LEU A 99 -12.50 4.84 48.77
N PHE A 100 -11.95 5.75 49.58
CA PHE A 100 -10.55 5.66 50.00
C PHE A 100 -10.31 4.50 50.97
N ALA A 101 -11.24 4.20 51.87
CA ALA A 101 -11.15 3.05 52.76
C ALA A 101 -11.15 1.73 51.96
N THR A 102 -12.02 1.62 50.95
CA THR A 102 -12.06 0.47 50.04
C THR A 102 -10.74 0.32 49.29
N GLY A 103 -10.21 1.41 48.73
CA GLY A 103 -8.92 1.39 48.03
C GLY A 103 -7.74 1.06 48.93
N ALA A 104 -7.72 1.58 50.16
CA ALA A 104 -6.71 1.28 51.17
C ALA A 104 -6.76 -0.19 51.60
N PHE A 105 -7.96 -0.74 51.79
CA PHE A 105 -8.13 -2.16 52.07
C PHE A 105 -7.64 -3.03 50.91
N GLY A 106 -7.92 -2.63 49.66
CA GLY A 106 -7.37 -3.27 48.48
C GLY A 106 -5.85 -3.35 48.50
N LEU A 107 -5.15 -2.23 48.73
CA LEU A 107 -3.69 -2.20 48.86
C LEU A 107 -3.17 -3.03 50.04
N TRP A 108 -3.86 -2.97 51.17
CA TRP A 108 -3.51 -3.79 52.34
C TRP A 108 -3.62 -5.29 52.03
N SER A 109 -4.62 -5.70 51.25
CA SER A 109 -4.85 -7.11 50.93
C SER A 109 -3.67 -7.75 50.19
N GLU A 110 -2.88 -7.00 49.42
CA GLU A 110 -1.68 -7.51 48.73
C GLU A 110 -0.59 -7.98 49.71
N LYS A 111 -0.62 -7.56 50.98
CA LYS A 111 0.26 -8.08 52.03
C LYS A 111 -0.12 -9.48 52.50
N THR A 112 -1.30 -9.96 52.12
CA THR A 112 -1.79 -11.31 52.45
C THR A 112 -1.50 -12.28 51.31
N LYS A 113 -1.35 -13.58 51.63
CA LYS A 113 -1.06 -14.63 50.65
C LYS A 113 -2.15 -14.77 49.57
N ILE A 114 -3.41 -14.50 49.93
CA ILE A 114 -4.55 -14.57 49.01
C ILE A 114 -4.65 -13.27 48.19
N GLY A 115 -4.54 -12.11 48.83
CA GLY A 115 -4.65 -10.84 48.13
C GLY A 115 -3.48 -10.57 47.17
N SER A 116 -2.28 -11.08 47.44
CA SER A 116 -1.15 -11.00 46.50
C SER A 116 -1.36 -11.80 45.22
N MET A 117 -2.25 -12.81 45.21
CA MET A 117 -2.63 -13.56 44.02
C MET A 117 -3.73 -12.87 43.19
N VAL A 118 -4.52 -12.00 43.83
CA VAL A 118 -5.79 -11.44 43.30
C VAL A 118 -5.61 -9.95 42.91
N SER A 119 -4.56 -9.27 43.37
CA SER A 119 -4.23 -7.83 43.18
C SER A 119 -5.16 -6.87 43.95
N ALA A 120 -4.60 -5.74 44.39
CA ALA A 120 -5.33 -4.70 45.12
C ALA A 120 -6.49 -4.11 44.32
N ALA A 121 -6.30 -3.96 43.01
CA ALA A 121 -7.31 -3.44 42.08
C ALA A 121 -8.60 -4.28 42.12
N LEU A 122 -8.44 -5.61 42.09
CA LEU A 122 -9.55 -6.54 42.12
C LEU A 122 -10.30 -6.50 43.45
N VAL A 123 -9.56 -6.50 44.55
CA VAL A 123 -10.15 -6.44 45.90
C VAL A 123 -10.95 -5.14 46.08
N SER A 124 -10.41 -4.00 45.64
CA SER A 124 -11.12 -2.71 45.65
C SER A 124 -12.40 -2.73 44.82
N THR A 125 -12.37 -3.32 43.60
CA THR A 125 -13.56 -3.45 42.76
C THR A 125 -14.60 -4.38 43.36
N LEU A 126 -14.21 -5.55 43.90
CA LEU A 126 -15.15 -6.51 44.49
C LEU A 126 -15.80 -5.97 45.75
N ILE A 127 -15.05 -5.25 46.59
CA ILE A 127 -15.59 -4.62 47.80
C ILE A 127 -16.50 -3.46 47.45
N GLY A 128 -16.13 -2.62 46.48
CA GLY A 128 -17.01 -1.55 46.00
C GLY A 128 -18.33 -2.12 45.45
N LEU A 129 -18.25 -3.21 44.68
CA LEU A 129 -19.40 -3.92 44.14
C LEU A 129 -20.25 -4.58 45.24
N ALA A 130 -19.62 -5.22 46.23
CA ALA A 130 -20.34 -5.79 47.36
C ALA A 130 -21.01 -4.69 48.20
N ALA A 131 -20.32 -3.60 48.47
CA ALA A 131 -20.82 -2.47 49.24
C ALA A 131 -22.02 -1.80 48.56
N SER A 132 -22.04 -1.68 47.24
CA SER A 132 -23.19 -1.13 46.52
C SER A 132 -24.40 -2.08 46.49
N ASN A 133 -24.15 -3.39 46.35
CA ASN A 133 -25.21 -4.39 46.26
C ASN A 133 -25.81 -4.79 47.63
N VAL A 134 -25.06 -4.62 48.72
CA VAL A 134 -25.53 -4.81 50.11
C VAL A 134 -26.22 -3.54 50.65
N GLY A 135 -26.17 -2.42 49.91
CA GLY A 135 -26.80 -1.15 50.32
C GLY A 135 -25.97 -0.33 51.31
N ILE A 136 -24.64 -0.46 51.32
CA ILE A 136 -23.75 0.37 52.12
C ILE A 136 -23.52 1.72 51.41
N ILE A 137 -23.28 1.68 50.10
CA ILE A 137 -23.09 2.86 49.22
C ILE A 137 -24.09 2.81 48.04
N PRO A 138 -24.46 3.95 47.43
CA PRO A 138 -25.34 3.98 46.26
C PRO A 138 -24.62 3.52 44.98
N CYS A 139 -25.41 3.03 44.01
CA CYS A 139 -24.91 2.71 42.66
C CYS A 139 -24.59 3.95 41.81
N GLU A 140 -25.10 5.13 42.19
CA GLU A 140 -24.84 6.41 41.53
C GLU A 140 -24.56 7.50 42.58
N ALA A 141 -23.47 8.25 42.44
CA ALA A 141 -23.13 9.37 43.30
C ALA A 141 -22.30 10.43 42.53
N PRO A 142 -22.40 11.74 42.87
CA PRO A 142 -21.57 12.80 42.25
C PRO A 142 -20.06 12.61 42.43
N ALA A 143 -19.63 11.90 43.49
CA ALA A 143 -18.22 11.56 43.68
C ALA A 143 -17.69 10.68 42.52
N TYR A 144 -18.54 9.81 41.95
CA TYR A 144 -18.14 8.89 40.89
C TYR A 144 -17.82 9.62 39.59
N SER A 145 -18.62 10.62 39.20
CA SER A 145 -18.35 11.43 38.01
C SER A 145 -17.04 12.21 38.15
N THR A 146 -16.76 12.76 39.34
CA THR A 146 -15.49 13.44 39.64
C THR A 146 -14.29 12.51 39.43
N VAL A 147 -14.39 11.27 39.90
CA VAL A 147 -13.34 10.26 39.71
C VAL A 147 -13.13 9.93 38.23
N LEU A 148 -14.21 9.76 37.45
CA LEU A 148 -14.15 9.39 36.03
C LEU A 148 -13.75 10.54 35.10
N GLU A 149 -14.03 11.80 35.49
CA GLU A 149 -13.76 12.99 34.67
C GLU A 149 -12.43 13.65 34.98
N PHE A 150 -11.97 13.63 36.23
CA PHE A 150 -10.76 14.35 36.65
C PHE A 150 -9.65 13.43 37.15
N LEU A 151 -9.94 12.49 38.06
CA LEU A 151 -8.90 11.66 38.68
C LEU A 151 -8.37 10.59 37.72
N LEU A 152 -9.24 9.98 36.91
CA LEU A 152 -8.85 8.97 35.93
C LEU A 152 -7.89 9.54 34.86
N PRO A 153 -8.20 10.66 34.15
CA PRO A 153 -7.25 11.25 33.22
C PRO A 153 -5.93 11.65 33.86
N LEU A 154 -5.95 12.13 35.12
CA LEU A 154 -4.74 12.50 35.87
C LEU A 154 -3.85 11.29 36.17
N THR A 155 -4.44 10.13 36.40
CA THR A 155 -3.73 8.89 36.74
C THR A 155 -2.89 8.37 35.56
N ILE A 156 -3.35 8.56 34.33
CA ILE A 156 -2.67 8.05 33.13
C ILE A 156 -1.26 8.65 32.94
N PRO A 157 -1.05 9.98 32.95
CA PRO A 157 0.28 10.55 32.88
C PRO A 157 1.17 10.13 34.06
N LEU A 158 0.64 10.11 35.28
CA LEU A 158 1.41 9.76 36.47
C LEU A 158 1.99 8.33 36.38
N LEU A 159 1.20 7.39 35.82
CA LEU A 159 1.63 6.00 35.58
C LEU A 159 2.67 5.87 34.44
N LEU A 160 2.63 6.80 33.46
CA LEU A 160 3.42 6.72 32.23
C LEU A 160 4.67 7.60 32.23
N PHE A 161 5.03 8.23 33.34
CA PHE A 161 6.29 8.98 33.45
C PHE A 161 7.54 8.10 33.23
N ARG A 162 7.44 6.78 33.44
CA ARG A 162 8.51 5.81 33.11
C ARG A 162 8.47 5.27 31.68
N ALA A 163 7.52 5.70 30.84
CA ALA A 163 7.31 5.16 29.49
C ALA A 163 8.34 5.69 28.46
N ASP A 164 9.63 5.57 28.77
CA ASP A 164 10.70 5.84 27.81
C ASP A 164 10.87 4.64 26.85
N LEU A 165 10.35 4.79 25.63
CA LEU A 165 10.42 3.74 24.61
C LEU A 165 11.87 3.35 24.28
N ARG A 166 12.87 4.23 24.42
CA ARG A 166 14.28 3.91 24.12
C ARG A 166 14.80 2.87 25.10
N ASN A 167 14.50 3.05 26.39
CA ASN A 167 14.89 2.12 27.44
C ASN A 167 14.10 0.82 27.34
N VAL A 168 12.81 0.86 26.98
CA VAL A 168 12.02 -0.36 26.71
C VAL A 168 12.71 -1.23 25.65
N PHE A 169 13.08 -0.66 24.49
CA PHE A 169 13.72 -1.43 23.42
C PHE A 169 15.13 -1.92 23.77
N ARG A 170 15.89 -1.17 24.58
CA ARG A 170 17.26 -1.55 24.97
C ARG A 170 17.30 -2.58 26.10
N SER A 171 16.47 -2.42 27.12
CA SER A 171 16.56 -3.18 28.38
C SER A 171 15.68 -4.43 28.41
N THR A 172 14.63 -4.50 27.58
CA THR A 172 13.66 -5.62 27.63
C THR A 172 14.09 -6.80 26.75
N GLY A 173 14.94 -6.58 25.74
CA GLY A 173 15.57 -7.64 24.94
C GLY A 173 14.58 -8.68 24.38
N LYS A 174 14.87 -9.97 24.63
CA LYS A 174 14.01 -11.11 24.18
C LYS A 174 12.63 -11.12 24.83
N LEU A 175 12.47 -10.57 26.05
CA LEU A 175 11.17 -10.51 26.73
C LEU A 175 10.18 -9.62 25.95
N LEU A 176 10.67 -8.60 25.25
CA LEU A 176 9.83 -7.72 24.43
C LEU A 176 9.24 -8.46 23.22
N LEU A 177 10.04 -9.34 22.60
CA LEU A 177 9.55 -10.18 21.51
C LEU A 177 8.48 -11.17 21.99
N ALA A 178 8.69 -11.77 23.16
CA ALA A 178 7.68 -12.63 23.79
C ALA A 178 6.39 -11.86 24.14
N PHE A 179 6.52 -10.61 24.62
CA PHE A 179 5.39 -9.72 24.90
C PHE A 179 4.63 -9.31 23.63
N LEU A 180 5.34 -9.02 22.54
CA LEU A 180 4.73 -8.71 21.24
C LEU A 180 4.00 -9.94 20.66
N LEU A 181 4.59 -11.13 20.81
CA LEU A 181 3.92 -12.39 20.46
C LEU A 181 2.63 -12.57 21.28
N GLY A 182 2.68 -12.30 22.59
CA GLY A 182 1.50 -12.27 23.45
C GLY A 182 0.45 -11.26 22.98
N SER A 183 0.86 -10.05 22.61
CA SER A 183 -0.05 -9.02 22.10
C SER A 183 -0.79 -9.48 20.83
N VAL A 184 -0.08 -10.14 19.90
CA VAL A 184 -0.67 -10.74 18.69
C VAL A 184 -1.61 -11.89 19.06
N ALA A 185 -1.23 -12.72 20.02
CA ALA A 185 -2.07 -13.80 20.54
C ALA A 185 -3.39 -13.27 21.13
N THR A 186 -3.37 -12.16 21.87
CA THR A 186 -4.58 -11.48 22.36
C THR A 186 -5.47 -11.00 21.20
N VAL A 187 -4.89 -10.38 20.17
CA VAL A 187 -5.65 -9.90 18.98
C VAL A 187 -6.34 -11.07 18.28
N VAL A 188 -5.61 -12.17 18.03
CA VAL A 188 -6.18 -13.38 17.41
C VAL A 188 -7.24 -14.00 18.32
N GLY A 189 -6.96 -14.12 19.62
CA GLY A 189 -7.91 -14.59 20.62
C GLY A 189 -9.20 -13.77 20.64
N THR A 190 -9.10 -12.46 20.45
CA THR A 190 -10.26 -11.55 20.36
C THR A 190 -11.12 -11.88 19.14
N VAL A 191 -10.52 -12.07 17.96
CA VAL A 191 -11.26 -12.45 16.73
C VAL A 191 -11.97 -13.78 16.93
N VAL A 192 -11.25 -14.79 17.42
CA VAL A 192 -11.81 -16.13 17.57
C VAL A 192 -12.90 -16.14 18.63
N ALA A 193 -12.69 -15.51 19.79
CA ALA A 193 -13.73 -15.37 20.82
C ALA A 193 -14.95 -14.62 20.28
N PHE A 194 -14.77 -13.59 19.45
CA PHE A 194 -15.87 -12.81 18.89
C PHE A 194 -16.71 -13.60 17.88
N LEU A 195 -16.08 -14.53 17.16
CA LEU A 195 -16.77 -15.42 16.23
C LEU A 195 -17.45 -16.61 16.93
N LEU A 196 -16.87 -17.11 18.02
CA LEU A 196 -17.39 -18.26 18.77
C LEU A 196 -18.48 -17.89 19.78
N VAL A 197 -18.38 -16.72 20.41
CA VAL A 197 -19.30 -16.31 21.48
C VAL A 197 -20.29 -15.25 20.97
N PRO A 198 -21.58 -15.60 20.76
CA PRO A 198 -22.57 -14.68 20.21
C PRO A 198 -22.98 -13.63 21.25
N MET A 199 -22.35 -12.45 21.20
CA MET A 199 -22.69 -11.29 22.04
C MET A 199 -23.88 -10.46 21.51
N ARG A 200 -24.90 -11.11 20.94
CA ARG A 200 -26.03 -10.43 20.28
C ARG A 200 -26.89 -9.60 21.24
N SER A 201 -27.00 -10.02 22.50
CA SER A 201 -27.78 -9.33 23.54
C SER A 201 -27.27 -7.92 23.86
N LEU A 202 -26.00 -7.62 23.56
CA LEU A 202 -25.35 -6.34 23.84
C LEU A 202 -25.54 -5.31 22.71
N GLY A 203 -26.21 -5.67 21.62
CA GLY A 203 -26.49 -4.76 20.50
C GLY A 203 -25.23 -4.05 19.97
N GLN A 204 -25.24 -2.72 19.98
CA GLN A 204 -24.12 -1.91 19.47
C GLN A 204 -22.86 -1.94 20.33
N ASP A 205 -22.96 -2.37 21.59
CA ASP A 205 -21.83 -2.39 22.52
C ASP A 205 -21.01 -3.67 22.43
N SER A 206 -21.53 -4.72 21.78
CA SER A 206 -20.87 -6.02 21.58
C SER A 206 -19.43 -5.94 21.03
N TRP A 207 -19.21 -5.23 19.92
CA TRP A 207 -17.88 -5.07 19.33
C TRP A 207 -17.00 -4.07 20.09
N LYS A 208 -17.62 -3.10 20.78
CA LYS A 208 -16.90 -2.10 21.56
C LYS A 208 -16.31 -2.72 22.83
N ILE A 209 -17.09 -3.56 23.52
CA ILE A 209 -16.63 -4.24 24.73
C ILE A 209 -15.53 -5.25 24.42
N ALA A 210 -15.65 -5.97 23.29
CA ALA A 210 -14.59 -6.84 22.78
C ALA A 210 -13.28 -6.09 22.53
N ALA A 211 -13.35 -4.89 21.94
CA ALA A 211 -12.19 -4.03 21.75
C ALA A 211 -11.59 -3.53 23.08
N ALA A 212 -12.44 -3.21 24.07
CA ALA A 212 -12.00 -2.79 25.39
C ALA A 212 -11.29 -3.94 26.15
N LEU A 213 -11.85 -5.15 26.14
CA LEU A 213 -11.23 -6.34 26.73
C LEU A 213 -9.91 -6.71 26.04
N MET A 214 -9.83 -6.60 24.71
CA MET A 214 -8.57 -6.74 23.97
C MET A 214 -7.51 -5.75 24.46
N GLY A 215 -7.88 -4.48 24.68
CA GLY A 215 -6.96 -3.50 25.23
C GLY A 215 -6.52 -3.84 26.67
N SER A 216 -7.45 -4.36 27.49
CA SER A 216 -7.12 -4.84 28.85
C SER A 216 -6.07 -5.93 28.81
N TYR A 217 -6.23 -6.93 27.95
CA TYR A 217 -5.33 -8.08 27.85
C TYR A 217 -4.04 -7.84 27.05
N ILE A 218 -3.76 -6.59 26.65
CA ILE A 218 -2.48 -6.18 26.07
C ILE A 218 -1.75 -5.21 27.00
N GLY A 219 -2.46 -4.36 27.74
CA GLY A 219 -1.87 -3.28 28.53
C GLY A 219 -2.57 -2.98 29.86
N GLY A 220 -3.34 -3.91 30.41
CA GLY A 220 -4.05 -3.77 31.67
C GLY A 220 -5.32 -2.92 31.63
N SER A 221 -6.05 -2.92 32.76
CA SER A 221 -7.38 -2.34 32.94
C SER A 221 -7.47 -0.83 32.66
N VAL A 222 -6.37 -0.09 32.75
CA VAL A 222 -6.31 1.33 32.35
C VAL A 222 -6.71 1.52 30.89
N ASN A 223 -6.26 0.61 30.01
CA ASN A 223 -6.58 0.66 28.59
C ASN A 223 -8.03 0.29 28.31
N TYR A 224 -8.58 -0.68 29.05
CA TYR A 224 -9.99 -1.04 28.95
C TYR A 224 -10.88 0.19 29.13
N VAL A 225 -10.58 1.00 30.14
CA VAL A 225 -11.36 2.19 30.47
C VAL A 225 -11.16 3.29 29.43
N ALA A 226 -9.93 3.50 28.98
CA ALA A 226 -9.63 4.47 27.93
C ALA A 226 -10.38 4.15 26.63
N ILE A 227 -10.41 2.88 26.22
CA ILE A 227 -11.14 2.41 25.04
C ILE A 227 -12.65 2.50 25.26
N SER A 228 -13.15 2.13 26.45
CA SER A 228 -14.58 2.20 26.78
C SER A 228 -15.12 3.62 26.68
N LYS A 229 -14.36 4.61 27.18
CA LYS A 229 -14.70 6.03 27.06
C LYS A 229 -14.56 6.54 25.63
N ALA A 230 -13.55 6.08 24.88
CA ALA A 230 -13.34 6.49 23.49
C ALA A 230 -14.44 5.95 22.54
N LEU A 231 -14.95 4.74 22.78
CA LEU A 231 -15.99 4.11 21.98
C LEU A 231 -17.42 4.39 22.49
N SER A 232 -17.56 5.12 23.60
CA SER A 232 -18.83 5.43 24.26
C SER A 232 -19.65 4.16 24.53
N ILE A 233 -19.10 3.26 25.35
CA ILE A 233 -19.80 2.06 25.85
C ILE A 233 -20.76 2.45 26.99
N SER A 234 -21.93 1.82 27.09
CA SER A 234 -22.85 2.05 28.20
C SER A 234 -22.22 1.72 29.57
N PRO A 235 -22.40 2.55 30.60
CA PRO A 235 -21.78 2.34 31.92
C PRO A 235 -22.05 0.96 32.55
N SER A 236 -23.25 0.41 32.38
CA SER A 236 -23.62 -0.93 32.87
C SER A 236 -22.81 -2.04 32.20
N VAL A 237 -22.53 -1.92 30.90
CA VAL A 237 -21.68 -2.87 30.14
C VAL A 237 -20.21 -2.71 30.50
N VAL A 238 -19.77 -1.46 30.74
CA VAL A 238 -18.41 -1.18 31.24
C VAL A 238 -18.19 -1.87 32.59
N ALA A 239 -19.12 -1.72 33.54
CA ALA A 239 -19.04 -2.37 34.85
C ALA A 239 -19.06 -3.90 34.74
N ALA A 240 -19.95 -4.45 33.90
CA ALA A 240 -20.02 -5.90 33.65
C ALA A 240 -18.71 -6.46 33.08
N GLY A 241 -18.13 -5.75 32.11
CA GLY A 241 -16.88 -6.16 31.50
C GLY A 241 -15.67 -6.01 32.41
N VAL A 242 -15.62 -4.99 33.29
CA VAL A 242 -14.56 -4.92 34.33
C VAL A 242 -14.70 -6.07 35.31
N ALA A 243 -15.91 -6.40 35.75
CA ALA A 243 -16.14 -7.54 36.63
C ALA A 243 -15.68 -8.86 35.97
N ALA A 244 -16.03 -9.07 34.69
CA ALA A 244 -15.59 -10.24 33.93
C ALA A 244 -14.06 -10.28 33.74
N ASP A 245 -13.46 -9.16 33.33
CA ASP A 245 -12.02 -9.00 33.11
C ASP A 245 -11.22 -9.44 34.35
N ASN A 246 -11.62 -8.88 35.48
CA ASN A 246 -11.04 -9.11 36.79
C ASN A 246 -11.16 -10.57 37.27
N VAL A 247 -12.34 -11.19 37.16
CA VAL A 247 -12.55 -12.58 37.57
C VAL A 247 -11.75 -13.53 36.69
N ILE A 248 -11.75 -13.31 35.37
CA ILE A 248 -10.99 -14.13 34.42
C ILE A 248 -9.48 -13.95 34.63
N CYS A 249 -9.00 -12.72 34.88
CA CYS A 249 -7.61 -12.45 35.24
C CYS A 249 -7.17 -13.22 36.49
N ALA A 250 -8.00 -13.29 37.53
CA ALA A 250 -7.67 -14.04 38.74
C ALA A 250 -7.51 -15.55 38.46
N VAL A 251 -8.48 -16.15 37.74
CA VAL A 251 -8.39 -17.56 37.31
C VAL A 251 -7.16 -17.78 36.43
N TYR A 252 -6.90 -16.85 35.54
CA TYR A 252 -5.77 -16.89 34.63
C TYR A 252 -4.42 -16.85 35.35
N PHE A 253 -4.24 -15.94 36.32
CA PHE A 253 -3.00 -15.86 37.08
C PHE A 253 -2.77 -17.12 37.92
N MET A 254 -3.81 -17.75 38.49
CA MET A 254 -3.64 -19.04 39.16
C MET A 254 -3.04 -20.10 38.23
N ILE A 255 -3.56 -20.21 37.00
CA ILE A 255 -3.03 -21.13 35.98
C ILE A 255 -1.60 -20.73 35.59
N LEU A 256 -1.35 -19.44 35.38
CA LEU A 256 -0.05 -18.94 34.96
C LEU A 256 1.03 -19.15 36.03
N PHE A 257 0.71 -18.92 37.30
CA PHE A 257 1.59 -19.20 38.44
C PHE A 257 1.85 -20.70 38.64
N ALA A 258 0.85 -21.54 38.38
CA ALA A 258 1.00 -23.00 38.36
C ALA A 258 1.96 -23.44 37.23
N LEU A 259 1.84 -22.86 36.04
CA LEU A 259 2.78 -23.11 34.94
C LEU A 259 4.20 -22.61 35.27
N ALA A 260 4.31 -21.43 35.85
CA ALA A 260 5.58 -20.84 36.27
C ALA A 260 6.23 -21.57 37.45
N SER A 261 5.48 -22.34 38.25
CA SER A 261 6.04 -23.16 39.35
C SER A 261 6.99 -24.26 38.89
N LYS A 262 6.90 -24.66 37.60
CA LYS A 262 7.79 -25.65 37.00
C LYS A 262 9.19 -25.09 36.68
N VAL A 263 9.40 -23.79 36.85
CA VAL A 263 10.66 -23.10 36.57
C VAL A 263 11.35 -22.75 37.89
N PRO A 264 12.63 -23.13 38.09
CA PRO A 264 13.34 -22.85 39.34
C PRO A 264 13.67 -21.35 39.49
N PRO A 265 13.88 -20.88 40.74
CA PRO A 265 14.39 -19.53 41.02
C PRO A 265 15.83 -19.33 40.50
N GLU A 266 16.24 -18.08 40.30
CA GLU A 266 17.63 -17.76 39.95
C GLU A 266 18.58 -18.04 41.14
N THR A 267 19.72 -18.64 40.87
CA THR A 267 20.79 -18.83 41.85
C THR A 267 21.63 -17.55 41.96
N SER A 268 21.60 -16.84 43.10
CA SER A 268 22.48 -15.67 43.40
C SER A 268 23.96 -16.08 43.55
N LYS A 269 25.03 -15.35 43.19
CA LYS A 269 25.30 -13.96 42.76
C LYS A 269 26.71 -13.90 42.12
N SER A 270 26.97 -13.02 41.13
CA SER A 270 28.30 -12.47 40.80
C SER A 270 28.31 -10.94 41.01
N PRO A 271 29.37 -10.33 41.59
CA PRO A 271 29.33 -8.96 42.11
C PRO A 271 29.76 -7.89 41.09
N SER A 272 29.18 -7.86 39.89
CA SER A 272 29.51 -6.83 38.88
C SER A 272 28.33 -6.17 38.17
N ASP A 273 27.09 -6.58 38.45
CA ASP A 273 25.93 -5.83 37.97
C ASP A 273 25.41 -4.96 39.09
N VAL A 274 25.56 -3.65 38.91
CA VAL A 274 24.97 -2.60 39.73
C VAL A 274 23.53 -2.99 40.00
N SER A 275 23.29 -3.41 41.24
CA SER A 275 21.98 -3.56 41.82
C SER A 275 21.32 -2.19 41.77
N VAL A 276 20.58 -1.93 40.68
CA VAL A 276 19.35 -1.15 40.78
C VAL A 276 18.36 -2.07 41.49
N SER A 277 18.62 -2.27 42.78
CA SER A 277 17.61 -2.73 43.70
C SER A 277 16.47 -1.72 43.58
N LEU A 278 15.34 -2.16 43.03
CA LEU A 278 14.06 -1.72 43.57
C LEU A 278 13.97 -2.33 44.97
N GLU A 279 14.86 -1.90 45.87
CA GLU A 279 14.49 -1.82 47.25
C GLU A 279 13.23 -0.96 47.22
N LEU A 280 12.14 -1.53 47.74
CA LEU A 280 11.28 -0.76 48.63
C LEU A 280 12.21 -0.14 49.66
N ASP A 281 12.84 0.97 49.28
CA ASP A 281 13.64 1.78 50.15
C ASP A 281 12.62 2.43 51.08
N SER A 282 12.24 1.68 52.10
CA SER A 282 11.43 2.10 53.24
C SER A 282 12.17 3.14 54.10
N GLY A 283 12.98 4.00 53.47
CA GLY A 283 13.82 5.03 54.08
C GLY A 283 13.99 6.30 53.24
N GLY A 284 13.66 6.28 51.94
CA GLY A 284 13.68 7.49 51.11
C GLY A 284 12.41 8.31 51.28
N LYS A 285 12.47 9.44 52.01
CA LYS A 285 11.35 10.39 52.08
C LYS A 285 10.93 10.76 50.65
N ILE A 286 9.70 10.43 50.25
CA ILE A 286 9.11 10.89 48.98
C ILE A 286 9.32 12.41 48.94
N PRO A 287 10.09 12.97 47.99
CA PRO A 287 10.37 14.39 48.00
C PRO A 287 9.06 15.12 47.72
N LEU A 288 8.55 15.86 48.72
CA LEU A 288 7.26 16.55 48.62
C LEU A 288 7.20 17.45 47.39
N LEU A 289 8.32 18.10 47.06
CA LEU A 289 8.47 18.91 45.85
C LEU A 289 8.27 18.08 44.58
N GLN A 290 8.90 16.90 44.48
CA GLN A 290 8.77 16.04 43.29
C GLN A 290 7.35 15.51 43.11
N THR A 291 6.65 15.22 44.22
CA THR A 291 5.24 14.81 44.18
C THR A 291 4.35 15.95 43.71
N ALA A 292 4.52 17.15 44.27
CA ALA A 292 3.77 18.33 43.84
C ALA A 292 4.03 18.65 42.35
N THR A 293 5.29 18.55 41.90
CA THR A 293 5.63 18.75 40.48
C THR A 293 5.05 17.66 39.59
N ALA A 294 5.07 16.39 40.01
CA ALA A 294 4.52 15.27 39.25
C ALA A 294 3.01 15.46 39.00
N VAL A 295 2.27 15.80 40.06
CA VAL A 295 0.83 16.08 39.98
C VAL A 295 0.55 17.30 39.10
N ALA A 296 1.29 18.41 39.29
CA ALA A 296 1.14 19.61 38.47
C ALA A 296 1.43 19.34 36.98
N THR A 297 2.49 18.60 36.67
CA THR A 297 2.83 18.20 35.30
C THR A 297 1.75 17.31 34.70
N ALA A 298 1.20 16.35 35.45
CA ALA A 298 0.11 15.50 34.98
C ALA A 298 -1.16 16.31 34.66
N PHE A 299 -1.53 17.29 35.49
CA PHE A 299 -2.63 18.22 35.20
C PHE A 299 -2.37 19.06 33.94
N ALA A 300 -1.15 19.56 33.76
CA ALA A 300 -0.78 20.31 32.56
C ALA A 300 -0.91 19.46 31.29
N ILE A 301 -0.43 18.20 31.32
CA ILE A 301 -0.57 17.24 30.22
C ILE A 301 -2.06 16.98 29.92
N CYS A 302 -2.89 16.80 30.95
CA CYS A 302 -4.34 16.62 30.78
C CYS A 302 -5.01 17.84 30.15
N LYS A 303 -4.64 19.06 30.57
CA LYS A 303 -5.17 20.31 30.01
C LYS A 303 -4.80 20.47 28.54
N ILE A 304 -3.55 20.20 28.18
CA ILE A 304 -3.08 20.26 26.79
C ILE A 304 -3.77 19.19 25.94
N GLY A 305 -3.83 17.94 26.42
CA GLY A 305 -4.47 16.85 25.71
C GLY A 305 -5.96 17.09 25.45
N THR A 306 -6.69 17.60 26.45
CA THR A 306 -8.10 17.99 26.28
C THR A 306 -8.28 19.16 25.31
N TYR A 307 -7.36 20.14 25.30
CA TYR A 307 -7.37 21.23 24.32
C TYR A 307 -7.14 20.74 22.89
N ILE A 308 -6.14 19.88 22.66
CA ILE A 308 -5.87 19.26 21.34
C ILE A 308 -7.07 18.44 20.87
N THR A 309 -7.73 17.73 21.78
CA THR A 309 -8.94 16.94 21.47
C THR A 309 -10.08 17.85 20.97
N LYS A 310 -10.32 18.98 21.65
CA LYS A 310 -11.32 19.97 21.22
C LYS A 310 -10.99 20.55 19.85
N LEU A 311 -9.72 20.86 19.58
CA LEU A 311 -9.28 21.37 18.28
C LEU A 311 -9.45 20.35 17.14
N SER A 312 -9.26 19.07 17.45
CA SER A 312 -9.32 17.97 16.47
C SER A 312 -10.75 17.47 16.20
N GLY A 313 -11.73 17.85 17.02
CA GLY A 313 -13.13 17.41 16.87
C GLY A 313 -13.36 15.90 17.05
N ILE A 314 -12.40 15.17 17.63
CA ILE A 314 -12.47 13.71 17.78
C ILE A 314 -13.28 13.37 19.03
N GLN A 315 -14.52 12.90 18.85
CA GLN A 315 -15.36 12.41 19.94
C GLN A 315 -14.67 11.24 20.65
N GLY A 316 -14.52 11.32 21.99
CA GLY A 316 -13.85 10.29 22.79
C GLY A 316 -12.31 10.28 22.72
N GLY A 317 -11.68 11.19 21.96
CA GLY A 317 -10.22 11.22 21.75
C GLY A 317 -9.37 11.72 22.93
N GLY A 318 -9.99 12.14 24.04
CA GLY A 318 -9.33 12.79 25.18
C GLY A 318 -8.23 11.95 25.82
N LEU A 319 -8.58 10.73 26.27
CA LEU A 319 -7.63 9.85 26.95
C LEU A 319 -6.52 9.35 26.01
N PRO A 320 -6.79 8.87 24.78
CA PRO A 320 -5.73 8.48 23.84
C PRO A 320 -4.73 9.61 23.56
N ILE A 321 -5.18 10.85 23.39
CA ILE A 321 -4.28 11.99 23.14
C ILE A 321 -3.41 12.28 24.37
N ILE A 322 -3.98 12.21 25.58
CA ILE A 322 -3.23 12.36 26.83
C ILE A 322 -2.14 11.27 26.95
N THR A 323 -2.49 10.01 26.65
CA THR A 323 -1.54 8.88 26.62
C THR A 323 -0.42 9.10 25.60
N ALA A 324 -0.74 9.54 24.38
CA ALA A 324 0.28 9.84 23.37
C ALA A 324 1.23 10.96 23.83
N LEU A 325 0.68 12.02 24.42
CA LEU A 325 1.44 13.19 24.84
C LEU A 325 2.46 12.83 25.93
N VAL A 326 2.06 12.08 26.96
CA VAL A 326 2.97 11.67 28.03
C VAL A 326 4.06 10.72 27.52
N VAL A 327 3.73 9.75 26.65
CA VAL A 327 4.74 8.80 26.11
C VAL A 327 5.77 9.53 25.25
N ILE A 328 5.33 10.48 24.42
CA ILE A 328 6.24 11.32 23.61
C ILE A 328 7.15 12.14 24.52
N LEU A 329 6.59 12.82 25.54
CA LEU A 329 7.37 13.65 26.45
C LEU A 329 8.35 12.83 27.29
N ALA A 330 7.92 11.68 27.83
CA ALA A 330 8.78 10.77 28.60
C ALA A 330 9.92 10.19 27.75
N THR A 331 9.68 9.95 26.45
CA THR A 331 10.70 9.45 25.51
C THR A 331 11.66 10.55 25.03
N ILE A 332 11.23 11.82 24.97
CA ILE A 332 12.08 12.96 24.59
C ILE A 332 12.91 13.47 25.78
N PHE A 333 12.33 13.49 26.98
CA PHE A 333 12.91 14.05 28.22
C PHE A 333 13.02 12.99 29.34
N PRO A 334 13.78 11.89 29.14
CA PRO A 334 13.76 10.75 30.05
C PRO A 334 14.33 11.05 31.44
N ALA A 335 15.30 11.98 31.56
CA ALA A 335 15.89 12.33 32.86
C ALA A 335 14.90 13.09 33.76
N GLN A 336 14.14 14.03 33.17
CA GLN A 336 13.18 14.85 33.88
C GLN A 336 11.99 14.00 34.35
N PHE A 337 11.41 13.22 33.44
CA PHE A 337 10.27 12.35 33.76
C PHE A 337 10.68 11.18 34.65
N GLY A 338 11.91 10.65 34.50
CA GLY A 338 12.47 9.63 35.40
C GLY A 338 12.59 10.11 36.84
N SER A 339 12.96 11.38 37.08
CA SER A 339 13.01 11.94 38.44
C SER A 339 11.63 12.10 39.10
N LEU A 340 10.58 12.31 38.30
CA LEU A 340 9.19 12.46 38.77
C LEU A 340 8.48 11.11 38.93
N ALA A 341 8.93 10.09 38.20
CA ALA A 341 8.28 8.79 38.11
C ALA A 341 8.01 8.14 39.46
N HIS A 342 8.99 8.08 40.36
CA HIS A 342 8.81 7.42 41.67
C HIS A 342 7.69 8.07 42.51
N SER A 343 7.62 9.41 42.49
CA SER A 343 6.53 10.14 43.16
C SER A 343 5.20 9.98 42.43
N GLY A 344 5.22 9.94 41.09
CA GLY A 344 4.05 9.70 40.25
C GLY A 344 3.44 8.32 40.45
N ASP A 345 4.27 7.28 40.54
CA ASP A 345 3.86 5.89 40.77
C ASP A 345 3.03 5.78 42.05
N ALA A 346 3.53 6.35 43.17
CA ALA A 346 2.85 6.30 44.47
C ALA A 346 1.45 6.96 44.44
N ILE A 347 1.33 8.16 43.86
CA ILE A 347 0.04 8.86 43.76
C ILE A 347 -0.88 8.16 42.77
N SER A 348 -0.36 7.71 41.63
CA SER A 348 -1.15 7.00 40.61
C SER A 348 -1.76 5.72 41.18
N LEU A 349 -1.03 4.97 42.02
CA LEU A 349 -1.53 3.78 42.68
C LEU A 349 -2.73 4.11 43.58
N VAL A 350 -2.63 5.13 44.44
CA VAL A 350 -3.75 5.53 45.32
C VAL A 350 -4.97 5.95 44.50
N LEU A 351 -4.78 6.82 43.50
CA LEU A 351 -5.88 7.29 42.65
C LEU A 351 -6.53 6.15 41.85
N MET A 352 -5.73 5.18 41.40
CA MET A 352 -6.23 4.02 40.68
C MET A 352 -7.09 3.12 41.59
N GLN A 353 -6.75 2.98 42.87
CA GLN A 353 -7.55 2.18 43.81
C GLN A 353 -8.90 2.80 44.09
N VAL A 354 -8.95 4.12 44.26
CA VAL A 354 -10.21 4.88 44.36
C VAL A 354 -11.04 4.72 43.09
N PHE A 355 -10.39 4.78 41.92
CA PHE A 355 -11.05 4.51 40.64
C PHE A 355 -11.66 3.11 40.58
N PHE A 356 -10.92 2.06 40.96
CA PHE A 356 -11.44 0.69 40.97
C PHE A 356 -12.58 0.49 41.96
N ALA A 357 -12.55 1.16 43.12
CA ALA A 357 -13.65 1.18 44.06
C ALA A 357 -14.91 1.81 43.44
N VAL A 358 -14.79 2.93 42.72
CA VAL A 358 -15.91 3.57 42.00
C VAL A 358 -16.46 2.68 40.89
N VAL A 359 -15.59 2.03 40.12
CA VAL A 359 -16.03 1.10 39.07
C VAL A 359 -16.80 -0.09 39.65
N GLY A 360 -16.36 -0.61 40.79
CA GLY A 360 -17.11 -1.64 41.53
C GLY A 360 -18.45 -1.12 42.02
N ALA A 361 -18.45 0.02 42.70
CA ALA A 361 -19.64 0.62 43.31
C ALA A 361 -20.74 0.98 42.30
N SER A 362 -20.35 1.40 41.09
CA SER A 362 -21.29 1.69 39.99
C SER A 362 -21.90 0.44 39.32
N GLY A 363 -21.44 -0.77 39.68
CA GLY A 363 -21.95 -2.03 39.17
C GLY A 363 -23.13 -2.61 39.98
N SER A 364 -24.08 -3.23 39.29
CA SER A 364 -25.15 -4.04 39.90
C SER A 364 -24.96 -5.52 39.56
N ILE A 365 -24.65 -6.36 40.55
CA ILE A 365 -24.36 -7.80 40.38
C ILE A 365 -25.55 -8.52 39.73
N LEU A 366 -26.76 -8.23 40.20
CA LEU A 366 -27.98 -8.88 39.69
C LEU A 366 -28.21 -8.56 38.21
N ASN A 367 -27.90 -7.33 37.78
CA ASN A 367 -27.96 -6.95 36.37
C ASN A 367 -26.80 -7.54 35.57
N VAL A 368 -25.59 -7.62 36.11
CA VAL A 368 -24.42 -8.18 35.41
C VAL A 368 -24.59 -9.67 35.10
N ILE A 369 -25.08 -10.45 36.07
CA ILE A 369 -25.33 -11.89 35.90
C ILE A 369 -26.48 -12.14 34.92
N ASN A 370 -27.55 -11.33 34.96
CA ASN A 370 -28.71 -11.52 34.09
C ASN A 370 -28.55 -10.90 32.68
N THR A 371 -27.70 -9.87 32.51
CA THR A 371 -27.60 -9.11 31.24
C THR A 371 -26.53 -9.66 30.30
N ALA A 372 -25.42 -10.21 30.80
CA ALA A 372 -24.27 -10.51 29.93
C ALA A 372 -23.35 -11.68 30.33
N PRO A 373 -23.87 -12.92 30.54
CA PRO A 373 -23.02 -14.12 30.69
C PRO A 373 -22.12 -14.35 29.47
N SER A 374 -22.50 -13.80 28.31
CA SER A 374 -21.71 -13.81 27.09
C SER A 374 -20.38 -13.04 27.20
N ILE A 375 -20.26 -12.01 28.05
CA ILE A 375 -18.98 -11.29 28.24
C ILE A 375 -17.98 -12.16 28.99
N PHE A 376 -18.42 -12.86 30.05
CA PHE A 376 -17.58 -13.80 30.79
C PHE A 376 -17.09 -14.93 29.89
N MET A 377 -17.99 -15.52 29.09
CA MET A 377 -17.61 -16.57 28.15
C MET A 377 -16.65 -16.05 27.08
N PHE A 378 -16.86 -14.84 26.56
CA PHE A 378 -15.97 -14.20 25.60
C PHE A 378 -14.56 -14.00 26.18
N ALA A 379 -14.46 -13.40 27.38
CA ALA A 379 -13.20 -13.16 28.07
C ALA A 379 -12.45 -14.48 28.36
N LEU A 380 -13.16 -15.51 28.81
CA LEU A 380 -12.58 -16.84 29.06
C LEU A 380 -11.99 -17.46 27.79
N VAL A 381 -12.74 -17.45 26.68
CA VAL A 381 -12.28 -17.99 25.39
C VAL A 381 -11.08 -17.18 24.88
N GLN A 382 -11.15 -15.85 24.96
CA GLN A 382 -10.09 -14.95 24.52
C GLN A 382 -8.76 -15.22 25.24
N VAL A 383 -8.79 -15.27 26.57
CA VAL A 383 -7.60 -15.50 27.41
C VAL A 383 -7.07 -16.93 27.28
N SER A 384 -7.95 -17.92 27.09
CA SER A 384 -7.54 -19.31 26.84
C SER A 384 -6.78 -19.46 25.51
N ILE A 385 -7.26 -18.81 24.45
CA ILE A 385 -6.59 -18.80 23.14
C ILE A 385 -5.27 -18.04 23.23
N HIS A 386 -5.25 -16.89 23.91
CA HIS A 386 -4.01 -16.15 24.18
C HIS A 386 -2.93 -17.06 24.77
N LEU A 387 -3.26 -17.80 25.84
CA LEU A 387 -2.33 -18.71 26.50
C LEU A 387 -1.85 -19.85 25.59
N ALA A 388 -2.77 -20.45 24.84
CA ALA A 388 -2.45 -21.55 23.92
C ALA A 388 -1.49 -21.08 22.82
N LEU A 389 -1.73 -19.91 22.23
CA LEU A 389 -0.92 -19.36 21.16
C LEU A 389 0.45 -18.87 21.65
N ILE A 390 0.52 -18.15 22.77
CA ILE A 390 1.81 -17.65 23.28
C ILE A 390 2.74 -18.80 23.69
N ILE A 391 2.20 -19.87 24.31
CA ILE A 391 3.00 -21.06 24.65
C ILE A 391 3.34 -21.87 23.39
N GLY A 392 2.38 -22.08 22.49
CA GLY A 392 2.57 -22.88 21.27
C GLY A 392 3.59 -22.27 20.33
N PHE A 393 3.39 -21.00 19.94
CA PHE A 393 4.33 -20.27 19.10
C PHE A 393 5.63 -19.94 19.85
N GLY A 394 5.56 -19.67 21.15
CA GLY A 394 6.74 -19.44 21.97
C GLY A 394 7.69 -20.64 21.95
N LYS A 395 7.16 -21.86 22.10
CA LYS A 395 7.95 -23.10 21.93
C LYS A 395 8.49 -23.27 20.50
N LEU A 396 7.68 -22.97 19.48
CA LEU A 396 8.11 -23.04 18.08
C LEU A 396 9.30 -22.10 17.79
N PHE A 397 9.29 -20.90 18.37
CA PHE A 397 10.37 -19.91 18.25
C PHE A 397 11.48 -20.06 19.29
N ARG A 398 11.49 -21.17 20.06
CA ARG A 398 12.50 -21.49 21.08
C ARG A 398 12.64 -20.42 22.17
N PHE A 399 11.54 -19.81 22.60
CA PHE A 399 11.51 -18.98 23.80
C PHE A 399 11.42 -19.83 25.07
N ASP A 400 12.13 -19.38 26.12
CA ASP A 400 12.07 -20.01 27.45
C ASP A 400 10.70 -19.81 28.09
N LEU A 401 10.19 -20.85 28.77
CA LEU A 401 8.92 -20.80 29.49
C LEU A 401 8.89 -19.67 30.54
N LYS A 402 10.04 -19.36 31.14
CA LYS A 402 10.25 -18.23 32.05
C LYS A 402 9.89 -16.89 31.40
N LEU A 403 10.41 -16.63 30.19
CA LEU A 403 10.14 -15.40 29.45
C LEU A 403 8.70 -15.36 28.94
N LEU A 404 8.15 -16.48 28.49
CA LEU A 404 6.78 -16.57 27.99
C LEU A 404 5.75 -16.32 29.10
N THR A 405 5.93 -16.92 30.28
CA THR A 405 5.02 -16.73 31.41
C THR A 405 5.07 -15.31 31.95
N LEU A 406 6.26 -14.72 32.06
CA LEU A 406 6.41 -13.33 32.49
C LEU A 406 5.84 -12.34 31.46
N ALA A 407 6.10 -12.55 30.16
CA ALA A 407 5.54 -11.74 29.09
C ALA A 407 4.01 -11.81 29.07
N SER A 408 3.45 -13.01 29.21
CA SER A 408 2.00 -13.21 29.25
C SER A 408 1.37 -12.52 30.46
N ASN A 409 2.05 -12.54 31.61
CA ASN A 409 1.63 -11.80 32.80
C ASN A 409 1.67 -10.28 32.54
N ALA A 410 2.74 -9.78 31.92
CA ALA A 410 2.84 -8.37 31.56
C ALA A 410 1.74 -7.93 30.56
N ASN A 411 1.32 -8.79 29.63
CA ASN A 411 0.21 -8.49 28.70
C ASN A 411 -1.13 -8.36 29.42
N ILE A 412 -1.50 -9.37 30.22
CA ILE A 412 -2.85 -9.45 30.83
C ILE A 412 -2.92 -8.62 32.12
N GLY A 413 -1.89 -8.69 32.96
CA GLY A 413 -1.86 -8.05 34.27
C GLY A 413 -1.08 -6.73 34.34
N GLY A 414 -0.32 -6.36 33.31
CA GLY A 414 0.43 -5.10 33.28
C GLY A 414 1.68 -5.08 34.17
N PRO A 415 2.23 -3.87 34.43
CA PRO A 415 3.54 -3.70 35.07
C PRO A 415 3.65 -4.25 36.49
N THR A 416 2.61 -4.07 37.31
CA THR A 416 2.62 -4.37 38.75
C THR A 416 2.59 -5.88 39.02
N THR A 417 1.75 -6.61 38.29
CA THR A 417 1.64 -8.08 38.40
C THR A 417 2.85 -8.80 37.82
N ALA A 418 3.43 -8.27 36.73
CA ALA A 418 4.68 -8.77 36.17
C ALA A 418 5.84 -8.64 37.17
N CYS A 419 5.95 -7.47 37.82
CA CYS A 419 6.88 -7.25 38.93
C CYS A 419 6.67 -8.27 40.05
N GLY A 420 5.43 -8.38 40.55
CA GLY A 420 5.09 -9.30 41.64
C GLY A 420 5.41 -10.76 41.34
N MET A 421 5.18 -11.22 40.11
CA MET A 421 5.55 -12.58 39.70
C MET A 421 7.06 -12.79 39.63
N ALA A 422 7.81 -11.85 39.05
CA ALA A 422 9.26 -11.95 38.96
C ALA A 422 9.88 -12.02 40.36
N THR A 423 9.43 -11.17 41.30
CA THR A 423 9.88 -11.20 42.70
C THR A 423 9.47 -12.48 43.41
N ALA A 424 8.20 -12.91 43.29
CA ALA A 424 7.71 -14.11 43.96
C ALA A 424 8.37 -15.42 43.48
N LYS A 425 8.89 -15.42 42.24
CA LYS A 425 9.62 -16.56 41.67
C LYS A 425 11.14 -16.46 41.81
N GLY A 426 11.67 -15.39 42.40
CA GLY A 426 13.12 -15.17 42.51
C GLY A 426 13.79 -14.98 41.15
N TRP A 427 13.15 -14.21 40.26
CA TRP A 427 13.66 -13.84 38.94
C TRP A 427 14.09 -12.37 38.93
N ASP A 428 15.03 -12.03 39.81
CA ASP A 428 15.43 -10.65 40.10
C ASP A 428 15.90 -9.91 38.84
N SER A 429 16.61 -10.60 37.94
CA SER A 429 17.09 -10.03 36.68
C SER A 429 15.96 -9.56 35.72
N LEU A 430 14.75 -10.12 35.87
CA LEU A 430 13.61 -9.86 35.01
C LEU A 430 12.58 -8.90 35.60
N VAL A 431 12.76 -8.42 36.84
CA VAL A 431 11.83 -7.49 37.48
C VAL A 431 11.71 -6.20 36.66
N VAL A 432 12.83 -5.54 36.35
CA VAL A 432 12.85 -4.29 35.58
C VAL A 432 12.36 -4.51 34.14
N PRO A 433 12.86 -5.51 33.37
CA PRO A 433 12.31 -5.84 32.05
C PRO A 433 10.80 -6.12 32.05
N GLY A 434 10.28 -6.84 33.05
CA GLY A 434 8.86 -7.17 33.17
C GLY A 434 7.98 -5.93 33.37
N VAL A 435 8.41 -5.02 34.24
CA VAL A 435 7.75 -3.73 34.47
C VAL A 435 7.74 -2.89 33.18
N LEU A 436 8.89 -2.80 32.49
CA LEU A 436 9.01 -2.03 31.24
C LEU A 436 8.15 -2.61 30.11
N ALA A 437 8.07 -3.93 29.98
CA ALA A 437 7.18 -4.60 29.03
C ALA A 437 5.70 -4.27 29.32
N GLY A 438 5.29 -4.31 30.59
CA GLY A 438 3.94 -3.89 31.00
C GLY A 438 3.64 -2.43 30.66
N ILE A 439 4.58 -1.51 30.93
CA ILE A 439 4.41 -0.06 30.64
C ILE A 439 4.29 0.17 29.12
N PHE A 440 5.06 -0.59 28.34
CA PHE A 440 4.94 -0.59 26.88
C PHE A 440 3.55 -1.02 26.42
N GLY A 441 3.01 -2.10 27.00
CA GLY A 441 1.62 -2.52 26.82
C GLY A 441 0.63 -1.41 27.10
N VAL A 442 0.79 -0.72 28.24
CA VAL A 442 -0.06 0.40 28.64
C VAL A 442 -0.07 1.50 27.57
N SER A 443 1.08 1.74 26.94
CA SER A 443 1.28 2.81 25.95
C SER A 443 0.66 2.52 24.58
N ILE A 444 0.59 1.25 24.16
CA ILE A 444 0.13 0.88 22.80
C ILE A 444 -1.31 0.37 22.74
N ALA A 445 -1.80 -0.26 23.82
CA ALA A 445 -3.03 -1.05 23.79
C ALA A 445 -4.28 -0.21 23.51
N THR A 446 -4.36 1.03 24.03
CA THR A 446 -5.48 1.95 23.75
C THR A 446 -5.66 2.20 22.25
N PHE A 447 -4.57 2.52 21.54
CA PHE A 447 -4.62 2.82 20.11
C PHE A 447 -4.97 1.58 19.29
N LEU A 448 -4.36 0.44 19.64
CA LEU A 448 -4.61 -0.83 18.98
C LEU A 448 -6.08 -1.27 19.18
N GLY A 449 -6.60 -1.13 20.40
CA GLY A 449 -7.99 -1.37 20.77
C GLY A 449 -8.99 -0.61 19.92
N ILE A 450 -8.84 0.72 19.87
CA ILE A 450 -9.74 1.60 19.11
C ILE A 450 -9.66 1.33 17.61
N ALA A 451 -8.44 1.24 17.06
CA ALA A 451 -8.23 1.01 15.64
C ALA A 451 -8.82 -0.34 15.21
N PHE A 452 -8.55 -1.40 15.97
CA PHE A 452 -9.03 -2.74 15.69
C PHE A 452 -10.55 -2.85 15.84
N GLY A 453 -11.11 -2.27 16.90
CA GLY A 453 -12.57 -2.24 17.12
C GLY A 453 -13.31 -1.59 15.96
N LEU A 454 -12.85 -0.40 15.51
CA LEU A 454 -13.50 0.35 14.44
C LEU A 454 -13.33 -0.26 13.04
N THR A 455 -12.22 -0.95 12.79
CA THR A 455 -11.88 -1.47 11.45
C THR A 455 -12.30 -2.92 11.24
N VAL A 456 -12.13 -3.78 12.26
CA VAL A 456 -12.33 -5.22 12.16
C VAL A 456 -13.63 -5.63 12.86
N LEU A 457 -13.75 -5.43 14.18
CA LEU A 457 -14.89 -5.96 14.93
C LEU A 457 -16.22 -5.30 14.52
N ARG A 458 -16.22 -3.98 14.31
CA ARG A 458 -17.38 -3.26 13.78
C ARG A 458 -17.77 -3.74 12.39
N TYR A 459 -16.82 -4.10 11.54
CA TYR A 459 -17.10 -4.64 10.21
C TYR A 459 -17.77 -6.01 10.27
N ILE A 460 -17.32 -6.89 11.17
CA ILE A 460 -17.92 -8.21 11.40
C ILE A 460 -19.41 -8.07 11.81
N VAL A 461 -19.76 -7.08 12.64
CA VAL A 461 -21.14 -6.87 13.10
C VAL A 461 -22.05 -6.20 12.05
N TYR A 462 -21.57 -5.14 11.38
CA TYR A 462 -22.42 -4.29 10.53
C TYR A 462 -22.26 -4.52 9.03
N GLY A 463 -21.54 -5.56 8.62
CA GLY A 463 -21.20 -5.88 7.23
C GLY A 463 -22.39 -6.02 6.25
N THR A 464 -23.65 -5.92 6.71
CA THR A 464 -24.86 -6.07 5.90
C THR A 464 -25.80 -4.85 5.83
N SER A 465 -25.53 -3.70 6.49
CA SER A 465 -26.48 -2.55 6.51
C SER A 465 -26.04 -1.30 5.71
N SER A 466 -27.01 -0.60 5.08
CA SER A 466 -26.83 0.51 4.12
C SER A 466 -26.06 1.73 4.68
N LYS A 467 -26.24 2.10 5.96
CA LYS A 467 -25.48 3.17 6.63
C LYS A 467 -23.98 2.86 6.78
N CYS A 468 -23.59 1.58 6.70
CA CYS A 468 -22.19 1.16 6.76
C CYS A 468 -21.41 1.51 5.49
N LYS A 469 -22.07 1.76 4.36
CA LYS A 469 -21.38 2.11 3.11
C LYS A 469 -20.59 3.41 3.26
N VAL A 470 -21.14 4.46 3.88
CA VAL A 470 -20.46 5.76 4.06
C VAL A 470 -19.25 5.67 5.01
N ASN A 471 -19.38 4.99 6.15
CA ASN A 471 -18.23 4.74 7.05
C ASN A 471 -17.17 3.82 6.43
N LEU A 472 -17.58 2.86 5.60
CA LEU A 472 -16.68 2.01 4.83
C LEU A 472 -15.89 2.81 3.79
N TYR A 473 -16.49 3.85 3.17
CA TYR A 473 -15.77 4.77 2.27
C TYR A 473 -14.74 5.60 3.03
N LEU A 474 -15.11 6.18 4.19
CA LEU A 474 -14.18 6.96 4.99
C LEU A 474 -12.99 6.12 5.47
N ASN A 475 -13.24 4.90 5.97
CA ASN A 475 -12.18 3.98 6.38
C ASN A 475 -11.30 3.54 5.20
N LYS A 476 -11.88 3.25 4.02
CA LYS A 476 -11.08 2.95 2.82
C LYS A 476 -10.22 4.13 2.37
N MET A 477 -10.74 5.35 2.44
CA MET A 477 -9.97 6.56 2.12
C MET A 477 -8.83 6.80 3.11
N ILE A 478 -9.07 6.58 4.41
CA ILE A 478 -8.02 6.68 5.43
C ILE A 478 -6.95 5.61 5.19
N ILE A 479 -7.35 4.35 5.00
CA ILE A 479 -6.43 3.24 4.69
C ILE A 479 -5.61 3.54 3.44
N GLN A 480 -6.23 4.04 2.36
CA GLN A 480 -5.53 4.43 1.14
C GLN A 480 -4.50 5.54 1.39
N LYS A 481 -4.87 6.59 2.14
CA LYS A 481 -3.94 7.68 2.50
C LYS A 481 -2.77 7.17 3.35
N VAL A 482 -3.04 6.29 4.31
CA VAL A 482 -2.02 5.67 5.16
C VAL A 482 -1.08 4.79 4.34
N LEU A 483 -1.61 3.88 3.49
CA LEU A 483 -0.77 3.05 2.62
C LEU A 483 0.10 3.92 1.70
N LYS A 484 -0.46 4.96 1.10
CA LYS A 484 0.30 5.88 0.23
C LYS A 484 1.42 6.60 1.00
N MET A 485 1.16 7.02 2.23
CA MET A 485 2.18 7.61 3.11
C MET A 485 3.28 6.60 3.44
N VAL A 486 2.91 5.35 3.79
CA VAL A 486 3.87 4.27 4.07
C VAL A 486 4.74 4.00 2.84
N PHE A 487 4.16 3.87 1.65
CA PHE A 487 4.92 3.67 0.41
C PHE A 487 5.89 4.81 0.14
N PHE A 488 5.46 6.05 0.35
CA PHE A 488 6.33 7.22 0.18
C PHE A 488 7.52 7.19 1.14
N VAL A 489 7.31 6.88 2.42
CA VAL A 489 8.38 6.77 3.43
C VAL A 489 9.35 5.63 3.10
N VAL A 490 8.82 4.45 2.74
CA VAL A 490 9.64 3.29 2.38
C VAL A 490 10.46 3.57 1.11
N PHE A 491 9.86 4.20 0.10
CA PHE A 491 10.55 4.57 -1.14
C PHE A 491 11.65 5.62 -0.89
N LEU A 492 11.38 6.64 -0.06
CA LEU A 492 12.38 7.64 0.30
C LEU A 492 13.55 7.02 1.09
N GLY A 493 13.26 6.09 2.00
CA GLY A 493 14.27 5.30 2.70
C GLY A 493 15.13 4.48 1.74
N TRP A 494 14.50 3.81 0.76
CA TRP A 494 15.19 3.04 -0.27
C TRP A 494 16.09 3.93 -1.17
N LEU A 495 15.61 5.12 -1.56
CA LEU A 495 16.42 6.09 -2.31
C LEU A 495 17.61 6.61 -1.50
N MET A 496 17.43 6.84 -0.19
CA MET A 496 18.51 7.24 0.71
C MET A 496 19.61 6.17 0.77
N ILE A 497 19.27 4.87 0.73
CA ILE A 497 20.27 3.81 0.66
C ILE A 497 21.15 3.96 -0.60
N TRP A 498 20.58 4.23 -1.77
CA TRP A 498 21.36 4.45 -2.99
C TRP A 498 22.30 5.67 -2.91
N ILE A 499 21.85 6.76 -2.28
CA ILE A 499 22.68 7.97 -2.06
C ILE A 499 23.82 7.69 -1.08
N MET A 500 23.57 6.88 -0.05
CA MET A 500 24.54 6.57 1.00
C MET A 500 25.53 5.46 0.60
N LEU A 501 25.13 4.52 -0.27
CA LEU A 501 25.93 3.38 -0.72
C LEU A 501 27.37 3.74 -1.13
N PRO A 502 27.63 4.81 -1.92
CA PRO A 502 28.98 5.17 -2.33
C PRO A 502 29.78 5.93 -1.26
N THR A 503 29.26 6.18 -0.05
CA THR A 503 29.90 7.07 0.95
C THR A 503 30.83 6.35 1.93
N LYS A 504 31.79 7.10 2.52
CA LYS A 504 32.70 6.58 3.57
C LYS A 504 31.93 6.08 4.79
N THR A 505 30.86 6.78 5.15
CA THR A 505 29.99 6.41 6.26
C THR A 505 29.37 5.03 6.04
N TYR A 506 28.87 4.76 4.83
CA TYR A 506 28.29 3.47 4.52
C TYR A 506 29.35 2.36 4.55
N LYS A 507 30.49 2.58 3.90
CA LYS A 507 31.58 1.59 3.83
C LYS A 507 32.20 1.27 5.19
N ASN A 508 32.56 2.30 5.97
CA ASN A 508 33.38 2.12 7.17
C ASN A 508 32.56 1.96 8.46
N LYS A 509 31.33 2.49 8.50
CA LYS A 509 30.50 2.47 9.72
C LYS A 509 29.26 1.59 9.57
N TRP A 510 28.52 1.72 8.47
CA TRP A 510 27.26 0.98 8.32
C TRP A 510 27.51 -0.47 7.94
N THR A 511 28.34 -0.74 6.94
CA THR A 511 28.59 -2.09 6.43
C THR A 511 29.06 -3.04 7.55
N PRO A 512 30.07 -2.70 8.38
CA PRO A 512 30.50 -3.60 9.45
C PRO A 512 29.45 -3.78 10.56
N ASN A 513 28.69 -2.73 10.89
CA ASN A 513 27.62 -2.80 11.90
C ASN A 513 26.44 -3.64 11.42
N LEU A 514 26.09 -3.50 10.12
CA LEU A 514 25.06 -4.29 9.47
C LEU A 514 25.48 -5.75 9.35
N GLN A 515 26.72 -6.03 8.95
CA GLN A 515 27.28 -7.39 8.95
C GLN A 515 27.20 -8.00 10.35
N MET A 516 27.71 -7.33 11.39
CA MET A 516 27.64 -7.86 12.76
C MET A 516 26.21 -8.22 13.23
N LYS A 517 25.17 -7.54 12.71
CA LYS A 517 23.77 -7.76 13.12
C LYS A 517 22.98 -8.68 12.20
N LEU A 518 23.32 -8.72 10.92
CA LEU A 518 22.55 -9.38 9.86
C LEU A 518 23.29 -10.57 9.25
N ASP A 519 24.57 -10.75 9.57
CA ASP A 519 25.32 -11.92 9.17
C ASP A 519 24.73 -13.14 9.85
N SER A 520 24.13 -14.00 9.03
CA SER A 520 23.40 -15.17 9.47
C SER A 520 23.84 -16.35 8.63
N THR A 521 23.81 -17.53 9.23
CA THR A 521 24.10 -18.79 8.55
C THR A 521 23.11 -19.13 7.43
N TYR A 522 22.07 -18.32 7.22
CA TYR A 522 21.01 -18.53 6.23
C TYR A 522 21.18 -17.66 4.98
N PHE A 523 21.69 -16.44 5.11
CA PHE A 523 21.78 -15.50 3.99
C PHE A 523 23.17 -14.87 3.83
N GLU A 524 24.08 -15.13 4.77
CA GLU A 524 25.45 -14.62 4.81
C GLU A 524 25.56 -13.14 4.39
N GLY A 525 26.59 -12.77 3.61
CA GLY A 525 26.83 -11.41 3.14
C GLY A 525 25.74 -10.83 2.23
N GLN A 526 24.83 -11.65 1.70
CA GLN A 526 23.77 -11.22 0.80
C GLN A 526 22.53 -10.70 1.52
N GLY A 527 22.33 -11.12 2.77
CA GLY A 527 21.18 -10.74 3.59
C GLY A 527 21.01 -9.23 3.70
N ILE A 528 22.12 -8.48 3.70
CA ILE A 528 22.11 -7.01 3.73
C ILE A 528 21.48 -6.43 2.46
N ASN A 529 21.91 -6.87 1.29
CA ASN A 529 21.39 -6.36 0.01
C ASN A 529 19.94 -6.82 -0.21
N LEU A 530 19.61 -8.05 0.18
CA LEU A 530 18.22 -8.54 0.16
C LEU A 530 17.30 -7.69 1.03
N LEU A 531 17.73 -7.33 2.24
CA LEU A 531 16.94 -6.52 3.17
C LEU A 531 16.83 -5.05 2.75
N LEU A 532 17.94 -4.43 2.32
CA LEU A 532 17.99 -2.99 2.06
C LEU A 532 17.54 -2.60 0.65
N LEU A 533 17.83 -3.44 -0.35
CA LEU A 533 17.59 -3.11 -1.75
C LEU A 533 16.43 -3.91 -2.36
N THR A 534 16.26 -5.17 -1.96
CA THR A 534 15.21 -6.04 -2.53
C THR A 534 13.87 -5.94 -1.80
N PHE A 535 13.87 -6.17 -0.49
CA PHE A 535 12.64 -6.23 0.32
C PHE A 535 11.75 -4.98 0.20
N PRO A 536 12.26 -3.73 0.21
CA PRO A 536 11.41 -2.53 0.13
C PRO A 536 10.61 -2.45 -1.17
N VAL A 537 11.22 -2.81 -2.30
CA VAL A 537 10.55 -2.79 -3.61
C VAL A 537 9.50 -3.89 -3.69
N MET A 538 9.83 -5.10 -3.21
CA MET A 538 8.89 -6.22 -3.18
C MET A 538 7.69 -5.93 -2.27
N PHE A 539 7.92 -5.27 -1.13
CA PHE A 539 6.88 -4.78 -0.23
C PHE A 539 5.96 -3.77 -0.92
N ILE A 540 6.52 -2.74 -1.58
CA ILE A 540 5.74 -1.74 -2.33
C ILE A 540 4.94 -2.42 -3.45
N ALA A 541 5.52 -3.38 -4.18
CA ALA A 541 4.83 -4.08 -5.25
C ALA A 541 3.64 -4.93 -4.74
N ALA A 542 3.84 -5.71 -3.68
CA ALA A 542 2.81 -6.57 -3.10
C ALA A 542 1.66 -5.77 -2.47
N PHE A 543 1.97 -4.83 -1.58
CA PHE A 543 0.95 -3.99 -0.93
C PHE A 543 0.38 -2.94 -1.89
N GLY A 544 1.14 -2.54 -2.92
CA GLY A 544 0.66 -1.72 -4.03
C GLY A 544 -0.54 -2.35 -4.74
N CYS A 545 -0.54 -3.67 -4.89
CA CYS A 545 -1.70 -4.39 -5.41
C CYS A 545 -2.94 -4.23 -4.52
N VAL A 546 -2.77 -4.28 -3.18
CA VAL A 546 -3.87 -4.06 -2.23
C VAL A 546 -4.40 -2.63 -2.34
N TYR A 547 -3.51 -1.65 -2.41
CA TYR A 547 -3.87 -0.24 -2.63
C TYR A 547 -4.68 -0.04 -3.92
N LEU A 548 -4.21 -0.58 -5.05
CA LEU A 548 -4.91 -0.46 -6.34
C LEU A 548 -6.27 -1.18 -6.34
N HIS A 549 -6.38 -2.32 -5.65
CA HIS A 549 -7.66 -3.00 -5.45
C HIS A 549 -8.67 -2.12 -4.69
N LEU A 550 -8.22 -1.44 -3.64
CA LEU A 550 -9.07 -0.52 -2.87
C LEU A 550 -9.45 0.71 -3.70
N GLN A 551 -8.53 1.25 -4.50
CA GLN A 551 -8.75 2.42 -5.36
C GLN A 551 -9.82 2.15 -6.44
N ARG A 552 -9.72 1.02 -7.16
CA ARG A 552 -10.67 0.62 -8.22
C ARG A 552 -12.12 0.55 -7.72
N LYS A 553 -12.34 0.24 -6.44
CA LYS A 553 -13.67 0.21 -5.80
C LYS A 553 -14.17 1.61 -5.38
N SER A 554 -13.29 2.58 -5.21
CA SER A 554 -13.62 3.95 -4.81
C SER A 554 -13.97 4.84 -6.00
N GLU A 555 -13.30 4.68 -7.15
CA GLU A 555 -13.56 5.47 -8.37
C GLU A 555 -14.96 5.26 -8.96
N LYS A 556 -15.55 4.07 -8.81
CA LYS A 556 -16.93 3.79 -9.24
C LYS A 556 -18.01 4.68 -8.59
N LEU A 557 -17.70 5.40 -7.50
CA LEU A 557 -18.63 6.32 -6.85
C LEU A 557 -18.18 7.79 -6.82
N TYR A 558 -16.97 8.09 -7.31
CA TYR A 558 -16.35 9.42 -7.14
C TYR A 558 -16.35 10.29 -8.39
N THR A 559 -17.03 9.89 -9.46
CA THR A 559 -17.17 10.67 -10.71
C THR A 559 -17.93 12.00 -10.55
N LYS A 560 -18.24 12.46 -9.33
CA LYS A 560 -18.97 13.72 -9.06
C LYS A 560 -18.16 14.83 -8.37
N SER A 561 -16.87 14.69 -8.05
CA SER A 561 -16.14 15.79 -7.39
C SER A 561 -14.63 15.81 -7.66
N ALA A 562 -14.23 16.35 -8.82
CA ALA A 562 -12.82 16.61 -9.09
C ALA A 562 -12.62 17.85 -9.99
N SER A 563 -13.21 18.99 -9.60
CA SER A 563 -12.78 20.31 -10.07
C SER A 563 -12.06 20.98 -8.92
N LYS A 564 -10.72 20.89 -8.91
CA LYS A 564 -9.74 21.78 -8.23
C LYS A 564 -8.34 21.15 -8.27
N THR A 565 -7.72 21.15 -9.45
CA THR A 565 -6.26 20.95 -9.59
C THR A 565 -5.66 22.04 -10.49
N GLY A 566 -5.88 23.31 -10.15
CA GLY A 566 -5.39 24.45 -10.94
C GLY A 566 -3.89 24.78 -10.75
N ARG A 567 -3.26 24.42 -9.62
CA ARG A 567 -1.87 24.87 -9.33
C ARG A 567 -0.74 23.92 -9.76
N LEU A 568 -0.97 22.61 -9.85
CA LEU A 568 0.07 21.65 -10.26
C LEU A 568 0.04 21.29 -11.76
N ALA A 569 -0.92 21.79 -12.53
CA ALA A 569 -1.04 21.50 -13.96
C ALA A 569 0.15 22.05 -14.77
N PHE A 570 0.76 23.15 -14.33
CA PHE A 570 1.96 23.74 -14.93
C PHE A 570 3.14 22.75 -15.00
N LEU A 571 3.32 21.91 -13.97
CA LEU A 571 4.40 20.93 -13.88
C LEU A 571 4.29 19.80 -14.93
N ARG A 572 3.09 19.58 -15.49
CA ARG A 572 2.82 18.58 -16.53
C ARG A 572 2.92 19.15 -17.95
N ARG A 573 3.17 20.45 -18.13
CA ARG A 573 3.31 21.05 -19.46
C ARG A 573 4.55 20.50 -20.18
N PRO A 574 4.47 20.26 -21.50
CA PRO A 574 5.66 19.91 -22.29
C PRO A 574 6.61 21.11 -22.32
N VAL A 575 7.85 20.91 -21.89
CA VAL A 575 8.87 21.99 -21.84
C VAL A 575 9.92 21.79 -22.93
N LEU A 576 10.31 20.54 -23.18
CA LEU A 576 11.33 20.21 -24.16
C LEU A 576 10.77 19.22 -25.19
N VAL A 577 10.88 19.58 -26.47
CA VAL A 577 10.48 18.74 -27.60
C VAL A 577 11.69 18.52 -28.48
N MET A 578 12.33 17.35 -28.37
CA MET A 578 13.52 17.00 -29.14
C MET A 578 13.32 15.70 -29.94
N PRO A 579 13.88 15.57 -31.16
CA PRO A 579 13.77 14.34 -31.94
C PRO A 579 14.34 13.09 -31.25
N THR A 580 15.32 13.25 -30.36
CA THR A 580 16.03 12.17 -29.65
C THR A 580 15.39 11.84 -28.31
N LEU A 581 15.01 12.86 -27.51
CA LEU A 581 14.41 12.69 -26.18
C LEU A 581 12.87 12.56 -26.21
N GLY A 582 12.23 12.93 -27.32
CA GLY A 582 10.77 13.00 -27.43
C GLY A 582 10.19 14.25 -26.75
N ILE A 583 8.93 14.15 -26.32
CA ILE A 583 8.23 15.21 -25.58
C ILE A 583 8.46 14.98 -24.09
N VAL A 584 9.15 15.91 -23.44
CA VAL A 584 9.56 15.81 -22.03
C VAL A 584 8.85 16.91 -21.21
N THR A 585 8.22 16.49 -20.12
CA THR A 585 7.59 17.41 -19.16
C THR A 585 8.61 17.98 -18.17
N LEU A 586 8.29 19.09 -17.49
CA LEU A 586 9.18 19.66 -16.48
C LEU A 586 9.49 18.66 -15.35
N THR A 587 8.50 17.87 -14.94
CA THR A 587 8.68 16.80 -13.93
C THR A 587 9.63 15.71 -14.39
N GLU A 588 9.57 15.32 -15.66
CA GLU A 588 10.46 14.31 -16.21
C GLU A 588 11.87 14.84 -16.34
N LEU A 589 12.03 16.09 -16.74
CA LEU A 589 13.34 16.74 -16.81
C LEU A 589 14.00 16.83 -15.43
N ALA A 590 13.24 17.21 -14.40
CA ALA A 590 13.73 17.23 -13.03
C ALA A 590 14.13 15.83 -12.55
N PHE A 591 13.35 14.80 -12.86
CA PHE A 591 13.68 13.41 -12.51
C PHE A 591 14.96 12.92 -13.21
N VAL A 592 15.11 13.21 -14.51
CA VAL A 592 16.33 12.89 -15.27
C VAL A 592 17.54 13.61 -14.69
N ALA A 593 17.42 14.90 -14.37
CA ALA A 593 18.50 15.68 -13.75
C ALA A 593 18.90 15.12 -12.38
N MET A 594 17.92 14.77 -11.53
CA MET A 594 18.17 14.12 -10.24
C MET A 594 18.84 12.75 -10.39
N PHE A 595 18.42 11.96 -11.37
CA PHE A 595 19.02 10.65 -11.62
C PHE A 595 20.46 10.77 -12.12
N ILE A 596 20.74 11.69 -13.05
CA ILE A 596 22.11 11.99 -13.49
C ILE A 596 22.95 12.49 -12.33
N ALA A 597 22.42 13.37 -11.48
CA ALA A 597 23.11 13.84 -10.28
C ALA A 597 23.45 12.68 -9.32
N LEU A 598 22.55 11.70 -9.15
CA LEU A 598 22.84 10.48 -8.37
C LEU A 598 23.98 9.66 -8.97
N LEU A 599 24.04 9.52 -10.30
CA LEU A 599 25.13 8.79 -10.97
C LEU A 599 26.48 9.51 -10.83
N ILE A 600 26.50 10.84 -11.02
CA ILE A 600 27.69 11.67 -10.83
C ILE A 600 28.14 11.62 -9.37
N TRP A 601 27.21 11.79 -8.43
CA TRP A 601 27.46 11.67 -6.98
C TRP A 601 28.07 10.32 -6.63
N SER A 602 27.52 9.24 -7.19
CA SER A 602 28.01 7.88 -6.96
C SER A 602 29.41 7.68 -7.52
N LEU A 603 29.64 8.09 -8.77
CA LEU A 603 30.95 7.98 -9.40
C LEU A 603 32.02 8.77 -8.63
N ALA A 604 31.72 10.03 -8.31
CA ALA A 604 32.63 10.92 -7.59
C ALA A 604 33.01 10.36 -6.21
N ASN A 605 32.02 9.91 -5.43
CA ASN A 605 32.27 9.33 -4.10
C ASN A 605 33.01 8.00 -4.18
N TYR A 606 32.64 7.11 -5.12
CA TYR A 606 33.36 5.85 -5.29
C TYR A 606 34.83 6.07 -5.67
N ILE A 607 35.12 7.03 -6.55
CA ILE A 607 36.48 7.40 -6.93
C ILE A 607 37.22 8.01 -5.73
N TYR A 608 36.60 8.96 -5.03
CA TYR A 608 37.18 9.61 -3.86
C TYR A 608 37.56 8.58 -2.79
N ILE A 609 36.70 7.61 -2.49
CA ILE A 609 36.98 6.54 -1.53
C ILE A 609 38.07 5.60 -2.03
N SER A 610 38.08 5.26 -3.32
CA SER A 610 39.14 4.45 -3.92
C SER A 610 40.50 5.12 -3.75
N TYR A 611 40.59 6.43 -4.03
CA TYR A 611 41.85 7.16 -4.01
C TYR A 611 42.33 7.54 -2.60
N SER A 612 41.40 7.73 -1.66
CA SER A 612 41.74 8.07 -0.27
C SER A 612 41.81 6.86 0.68
N GLY A 613 41.46 5.66 0.20
CA GLY A 613 41.68 4.40 0.90
C GLY A 613 42.95 3.69 0.41
N HIS A 614 43.09 2.39 0.72
CA HIS A 614 44.12 1.56 0.08
C HIS A 614 43.72 1.28 -1.38
N LEU A 615 44.46 1.88 -2.30
CA LEU A 615 44.35 1.58 -3.73
C LEU A 615 44.80 0.12 -3.95
N HIS A 616 44.05 -0.67 -4.72
CA HIS A 616 44.48 -2.01 -5.06
C HIS A 616 45.65 -1.92 -6.05
N MET A 617 46.84 -2.30 -5.58
CA MET A 617 48.08 -2.25 -6.35
C MET A 617 48.49 -3.69 -6.69
N ASP A 618 48.32 -4.07 -7.95
CA ASP A 618 48.88 -5.31 -8.46
C ASP A 618 50.41 -5.21 -8.48
N LYS A 619 51.11 -6.34 -8.32
CA LYS A 619 52.58 -6.35 -8.23
C LYS A 619 53.20 -5.77 -9.50
N GLY A 620 54.01 -4.72 -9.35
CA GLY A 620 54.70 -4.05 -10.46
C GLY A 620 53.88 -3.00 -11.22
N VAL A 621 52.67 -2.65 -10.75
CA VAL A 621 51.80 -1.66 -11.39
C VAL A 621 52.03 -0.26 -10.84
N GLU A 622 52.04 0.75 -11.72
CA GLU A 622 52.21 2.16 -11.33
C GLU A 622 50.92 2.76 -10.75
N VAL A 623 51.07 3.80 -9.91
CA VAL A 623 49.92 4.41 -9.21
C VAL A 623 48.86 4.96 -10.16
N TRP A 624 49.25 5.54 -11.30
CA TRP A 624 48.29 6.06 -12.27
C TRP A 624 47.52 4.93 -12.99
N GLN A 625 48.16 3.79 -13.24
CA GLN A 625 47.54 2.60 -13.83
C GLN A 625 46.50 2.01 -12.87
N ALA A 626 46.82 1.92 -11.58
CA ALA A 626 45.87 1.48 -10.54
C ALA A 626 44.69 2.47 -10.36
N LYS A 627 44.94 3.78 -10.49
CA LYS A 627 43.87 4.80 -10.52
C LYS A 627 42.95 4.61 -11.73
N PHE A 628 43.53 4.35 -12.91
CA PHE A 628 42.77 4.08 -14.13
C PHE A 628 41.89 2.82 -13.98
N ARG A 629 42.45 1.70 -13.51
CA ARG A 629 41.69 0.47 -13.18
C ARG A 629 40.52 0.77 -12.24
N SER A 630 40.75 1.58 -11.22
CA SER A 630 39.69 1.99 -10.29
C SER A 630 38.56 2.73 -11.00
N VAL A 631 38.86 3.70 -11.88
CA VAL A 631 37.82 4.41 -12.66
C VAL A 631 37.02 3.42 -13.51
N SER A 632 37.69 2.55 -14.26
CA SER A 632 37.05 1.52 -15.10
C SER A 632 36.11 0.63 -14.28
N LEU A 633 36.53 0.19 -13.08
CA LEU A 633 35.67 -0.60 -12.18
C LEU A 633 34.46 0.19 -11.67
N ARG A 634 34.62 1.46 -11.30
CA ARG A 634 33.52 2.27 -10.77
C ARG A 634 32.46 2.60 -11.83
N LEU A 635 32.84 2.68 -13.11
CA LEU A 635 31.88 2.82 -14.21
C LEU A 635 30.90 1.63 -14.26
N GLY A 636 31.38 0.40 -14.03
CA GLY A 636 30.53 -0.79 -13.91
C GLY A 636 29.57 -0.70 -12.71
N TYR A 637 30.03 -0.23 -11.56
CA TYR A 637 29.17 -0.06 -10.37
C TYR A 637 28.04 0.95 -10.59
N VAL A 638 28.34 2.06 -11.28
CA VAL A 638 27.34 3.07 -11.64
C VAL A 638 26.37 2.53 -12.70
N GLY A 639 26.85 1.68 -13.62
CA GLY A 639 26.00 0.94 -14.55
C GLY A 639 24.97 0.04 -13.86
N ASN A 640 25.35 -0.61 -12.74
CA ASN A 640 24.44 -1.44 -11.94
C ASN A 640 23.27 -0.63 -11.33
N ILE A 641 23.48 0.66 -11.02
CA ILE A 641 22.39 1.54 -10.58
C ILE A 641 21.35 1.67 -11.69
N CYS A 642 21.77 1.88 -12.95
CA CYS A 642 20.85 1.96 -14.08
C CYS A 642 20.07 0.65 -14.26
N TRP A 643 20.74 -0.48 -14.06
CA TRP A 643 20.15 -1.81 -14.16
C TRP A 643 19.09 -2.10 -13.08
N ALA A 644 19.27 -1.60 -11.86
CA ALA A 644 18.28 -1.72 -10.80
C ALA A 644 16.91 -1.12 -11.18
N PHE A 645 16.88 -0.15 -12.11
CA PHE A 645 15.65 0.49 -12.60
C PHE A 645 15.22 0.02 -14.00
N LEU A 646 16.06 -0.71 -14.74
CA LEU A 646 15.88 -0.97 -16.17
C LEU A 646 14.63 -1.80 -16.51
N PHE A 647 14.24 -2.72 -15.63
CA PHE A 647 13.14 -3.66 -15.87
C PHE A 647 11.77 -3.16 -15.41
N PHE A 648 11.68 -2.22 -14.46
CA PHE A 648 10.37 -1.69 -14.03
C PHE A 648 9.52 -1.13 -15.19
N PRO A 649 10.07 -0.33 -16.12
CA PRO A 649 9.28 0.28 -17.19
C PRO A 649 8.74 -0.71 -18.23
N VAL A 650 9.21 -1.97 -18.24
CA VAL A 650 8.75 -3.02 -19.18
C VAL A 650 7.82 -4.05 -18.54
N THR A 651 7.49 -3.89 -17.26
CA THR A 651 6.55 -4.76 -16.53
C THR A 651 5.09 -4.32 -16.73
N ARG A 652 4.41 -4.89 -17.73
CA ARG A 652 3.11 -4.36 -18.23
C ARG A 652 1.97 -4.48 -17.22
N GLY A 653 1.92 -5.59 -16.48
CA GLY A 653 0.92 -5.90 -15.46
C GLY A 653 1.38 -5.61 -14.03
N SER A 654 2.52 -4.93 -13.82
CA SER A 654 3.03 -4.63 -12.48
C SER A 654 2.22 -3.55 -11.77
N SER A 655 2.13 -3.64 -10.45
CA SER A 655 1.51 -2.62 -9.59
C SER A 655 2.35 -1.35 -9.45
N ILE A 656 3.65 -1.39 -9.75
CA ILE A 656 4.55 -0.25 -9.56
C ILE A 656 4.21 0.91 -10.49
N LEU A 657 3.96 0.65 -11.78
CA LEU A 657 3.71 1.73 -12.74
C LEU A 657 2.42 2.52 -12.39
N PRO A 658 1.27 1.87 -12.14
CA PRO A 658 0.05 2.58 -11.75
C PRO A 658 0.16 3.31 -10.40
N LEU A 659 0.95 2.81 -9.45
CA LEU A 659 1.20 3.48 -8.16
C LEU A 659 1.86 4.86 -8.34
N VAL A 660 2.76 4.98 -9.31
CA VAL A 660 3.46 6.24 -9.65
C VAL A 660 2.63 7.07 -10.66
N GLY A 661 1.51 6.54 -11.14
CA GLY A 661 0.65 7.19 -12.14
C GLY A 661 1.18 7.10 -13.57
N LEU A 662 2.02 6.10 -13.86
CA LEU A 662 2.55 5.81 -15.19
C LEU A 662 1.81 4.62 -15.81
N THR A 663 1.71 4.62 -17.14
CA THR A 663 1.25 3.45 -17.92
C THR A 663 2.46 2.71 -18.47
N SER A 664 2.29 1.44 -18.82
CA SER A 664 3.36 0.64 -19.44
C SER A 664 3.86 1.23 -20.76
N GLU A 665 3.02 2.00 -21.45
CA GLU A 665 3.37 2.64 -22.72
C GLU A 665 4.19 3.91 -22.50
N SER A 666 3.75 4.76 -21.57
CA SER A 666 4.46 6.00 -21.26
C SER A 666 5.81 5.72 -20.59
N SER A 667 5.98 4.54 -19.98
CA SER A 667 7.22 4.14 -19.32
C SER A 667 8.31 3.61 -20.24
N ILE A 668 7.99 3.12 -21.46
CA ILE A 668 8.98 2.53 -22.39
C ILE A 668 10.13 3.50 -22.71
N LYS A 669 9.86 4.81 -22.77
CA LYS A 669 10.92 5.82 -23.00
C LYS A 669 12.02 5.76 -21.93
N TYR A 670 11.67 5.48 -20.67
CA TYR A 670 12.63 5.36 -19.59
C TYR A 670 13.49 4.09 -19.74
N HIS A 671 12.91 2.98 -20.21
CA HIS A 671 13.69 1.77 -20.54
C HIS A 671 14.72 2.06 -21.64
N ILE A 672 14.33 2.81 -22.68
CA ILE A 672 15.25 3.21 -23.76
C ILE A 672 16.40 4.06 -23.20
N TRP A 673 16.08 5.08 -22.38
CA TRP A 673 17.10 5.95 -21.78
C TRP A 673 18.07 5.19 -20.87
N LEU A 674 17.54 4.38 -19.94
CA LEU A 674 18.34 3.55 -19.04
C LEU A 674 19.15 2.50 -19.81
N GLY A 675 18.60 1.94 -20.89
CA GLY A 675 19.27 0.99 -21.76
C GLY A 675 20.47 1.60 -22.48
N HIS A 676 20.33 2.79 -23.08
CA HIS A 676 21.47 3.47 -23.72
C HIS A 676 22.53 3.87 -22.69
N LEU A 677 22.12 4.40 -21.54
CA LEU A 677 23.04 4.86 -20.50
C LEU A 677 23.82 3.70 -19.87
N SER A 678 23.15 2.60 -19.54
CA SER A 678 23.81 1.41 -18.98
C SER A 678 24.78 0.75 -19.96
N ASN A 679 24.38 0.55 -21.22
CA ASN A 679 25.28 -0.02 -22.23
C ASN A 679 26.51 0.85 -22.48
N LEU A 680 26.36 2.19 -22.47
CA LEU A 680 27.52 3.09 -22.57
C LEU A 680 28.47 2.92 -21.38
N LEU A 681 27.95 2.90 -20.16
CA LEU A 681 28.76 2.73 -18.94
C LEU A 681 29.48 1.38 -18.91
N PHE A 682 28.80 0.29 -19.32
CA PHE A 682 29.40 -1.03 -19.41
C PHE A 682 30.42 -1.14 -20.54
N LEU A 683 30.18 -0.52 -21.69
CA LEU A 683 31.17 -0.46 -22.77
C LEU A 683 32.44 0.26 -22.32
N LEU A 684 32.31 1.40 -21.63
CA LEU A 684 33.46 2.14 -21.08
C LEU A 684 34.19 1.34 -20.00
N HIS A 685 33.46 0.58 -19.18
CA HIS A 685 34.03 -0.36 -18.21
C HIS A 685 34.88 -1.43 -18.92
N THR A 686 34.31 -2.12 -19.92
CA THR A 686 35.00 -3.18 -20.68
C THR A 686 36.24 -2.64 -21.41
N ILE A 687 36.08 -1.56 -22.18
CA ILE A 687 37.22 -0.93 -22.90
C ILE A 687 38.30 -0.49 -21.91
N GLY A 688 37.91 0.09 -20.77
CA GLY A 688 38.83 0.50 -19.72
C GLY A 688 39.64 -0.68 -19.14
N PHE A 689 39.04 -1.85 -18.98
CA PHE A 689 39.76 -3.04 -18.53
C PHE A 689 40.67 -3.64 -19.60
N ILE A 690 40.23 -3.69 -20.87
CA ILE A 690 41.07 -4.13 -21.99
C ILE A 690 42.32 -3.24 -22.11
N ILE A 691 42.15 -1.90 -22.05
CA ILE A 691 43.28 -0.97 -22.07
C ILE A 691 44.19 -1.19 -20.86
N TYR A 692 43.63 -1.34 -19.66
CA TYR A 692 44.40 -1.55 -18.44
C TYR A 692 45.26 -2.83 -18.50
N TRP A 693 44.66 -3.94 -18.89
CA TRP A 693 45.38 -5.21 -19.05
C TRP A 693 46.42 -5.15 -20.16
N GLY A 694 46.17 -4.37 -21.22
CA GLY A 694 47.13 -4.16 -22.31
C GLY A 694 48.37 -3.39 -21.83
N ILE A 695 48.18 -2.33 -21.06
CA ILE A 695 49.27 -1.50 -20.50
C ILE A 695 50.07 -2.26 -19.43
N THR A 696 49.42 -3.13 -18.66
CA THR A 696 50.07 -3.91 -17.58
C THR A 696 50.61 -5.27 -18.05
N HIS A 697 50.49 -5.59 -19.34
CA HIS A 697 50.87 -6.88 -19.92
C HIS A 697 50.16 -8.11 -19.30
N GLN A 698 48.92 -7.92 -18.82
CA GLN A 698 48.10 -8.95 -18.17
C GLN A 698 46.91 -9.41 -19.03
N MET A 699 47.08 -9.47 -20.36
CA MET A 699 45.99 -9.86 -21.29
C MET A 699 45.42 -11.25 -21.02
N SER A 700 46.19 -12.15 -20.42
CA SER A 700 45.71 -13.50 -20.05
C SER A 700 44.52 -13.49 -19.08
N LEU A 701 44.36 -12.43 -18.27
CA LEU A 701 43.23 -12.29 -17.35
C LEU A 701 41.88 -12.18 -18.07
N MET A 702 41.86 -11.80 -19.35
CA MET A 702 40.63 -11.80 -20.16
C MET A 702 40.02 -13.21 -20.29
N LEU A 703 40.87 -14.25 -20.24
CA LEU A 703 40.47 -15.65 -20.34
C LEU A 703 40.23 -16.30 -18.98
N GLU A 704 40.26 -15.54 -17.89
CA GLU A 704 40.11 -16.07 -16.54
C GLU A 704 38.64 -16.39 -16.22
N TRP A 705 38.39 -17.65 -15.86
CA TRP A 705 37.16 -18.10 -15.22
C TRP A 705 37.46 -18.48 -13.77
N SER A 706 37.32 -17.51 -12.86
CA SER A 706 37.64 -17.73 -11.44
C SER A 706 36.58 -18.57 -10.73
N SER A 707 37.01 -19.52 -9.90
CA SER A 707 36.14 -20.28 -9.00
C SER A 707 35.77 -19.51 -7.73
N THR A 708 36.55 -18.48 -7.40
CA THR A 708 36.46 -17.72 -6.13
C THR A 708 36.03 -16.27 -6.29
N TRP A 709 36.15 -15.70 -7.49
CA TRP A 709 35.87 -14.29 -7.77
C TRP A 709 35.18 -14.11 -9.13
N VAL A 710 35.07 -12.85 -9.58
CA VAL A 710 34.45 -12.45 -10.85
C VAL A 710 35.07 -13.21 -12.04
N SER A 711 34.22 -13.77 -12.90
CA SER A 711 34.64 -14.39 -14.17
C SER A 711 34.71 -13.34 -15.28
N ASN A 712 35.90 -13.07 -15.81
CA ASN A 712 36.10 -12.05 -16.84
C ASN A 712 35.53 -12.51 -18.19
N VAL A 713 35.70 -13.79 -18.52
CA VAL A 713 35.13 -14.41 -19.72
C VAL A 713 33.61 -14.26 -19.77
N ALA A 714 32.93 -14.46 -18.62
CA ALA A 714 31.49 -14.25 -18.54
C ALA A 714 31.11 -12.79 -18.83
N GLY A 715 31.92 -11.82 -18.40
CA GLY A 715 31.73 -10.40 -18.69
C GLY A 715 31.89 -10.07 -20.17
N GLU A 716 32.88 -10.64 -20.84
CA GLU A 716 33.10 -10.47 -22.29
C GLU A 716 31.94 -11.05 -23.11
N ILE A 717 31.50 -12.27 -22.79
CA ILE A 717 30.34 -12.89 -23.44
C ILE A 717 29.09 -12.04 -23.23
N ALA A 718 28.88 -11.53 -22.01
CA ALA A 718 27.79 -10.64 -21.71
C ALA A 718 27.86 -9.35 -22.57
N MET A 719 29.05 -8.77 -22.72
CA MET A 719 29.25 -7.57 -23.52
C MET A 719 28.96 -7.81 -25.03
N VAL A 720 29.32 -8.98 -25.57
CA VAL A 720 28.98 -9.35 -26.96
C VAL A 720 27.47 -9.36 -27.18
N PHE A 721 26.71 -10.01 -26.29
CA PHE A 721 25.25 -10.02 -26.38
C PHE A 721 24.65 -8.62 -26.20
N ALA A 722 25.16 -7.84 -25.25
CA ALA A 722 24.72 -6.47 -25.03
C ALA A 722 25.01 -5.56 -26.24
N ALA A 723 26.18 -5.68 -26.89
CA ALA A 723 26.50 -4.93 -28.10
C ALA A 723 25.55 -5.26 -29.27
N ALA A 724 25.27 -6.55 -29.50
CA ALA A 724 24.33 -6.99 -30.53
C ALA A 724 22.92 -6.43 -30.30
N MET A 725 22.43 -6.47 -29.04
CA MET A 725 21.17 -5.86 -28.65
C MET A 725 21.18 -4.34 -28.81
N TRP A 726 22.29 -3.69 -28.47
CA TRP A 726 22.37 -2.24 -28.44
C TRP A 726 22.42 -1.64 -29.84
N ILE A 727 23.25 -2.18 -30.74
CA ILE A 727 23.36 -1.74 -32.14
C ILE A 727 21.99 -1.83 -32.84
N THR A 728 21.29 -2.93 -32.65
CA THR A 728 19.97 -3.14 -33.28
C THR A 728 18.85 -2.29 -32.65
N SER A 729 19.05 -1.77 -31.43
CA SER A 729 18.08 -0.90 -30.75
C SER A 729 18.06 0.55 -31.23
N PHE A 730 19.09 1.00 -31.97
CA PHE A 730 19.15 2.37 -32.48
C PHE A 730 17.99 2.66 -33.43
N ARG A 731 17.41 3.86 -33.28
CA ARG A 731 16.17 4.27 -33.97
C ARG A 731 16.19 4.05 -35.50
N PRO A 732 17.26 4.38 -36.25
CA PRO A 732 17.28 4.14 -37.70
C PRO A 732 17.21 2.66 -38.07
N ILE A 733 17.92 1.81 -37.33
CA ILE A 733 17.99 0.36 -37.56
C ILE A 733 16.67 -0.28 -37.18
N ARG A 734 16.16 -0.02 -35.96
CA ARG A 734 14.89 -0.55 -35.47
C ARG A 734 13.71 -0.22 -36.41
N ARG A 735 13.67 1.00 -36.97
CA ARG A 735 12.58 1.42 -37.88
C ARG A 735 12.63 0.76 -39.25
N LYS A 736 13.82 0.45 -39.78
CA LYS A 736 13.99 -0.18 -41.09
C LYS A 736 13.96 -1.71 -41.01
N MET A 737 14.53 -2.27 -39.93
CA MET A 737 14.77 -3.69 -39.72
C MET A 737 14.21 -4.15 -38.38
N PHE A 738 12.90 -3.98 -38.20
CA PHE A 738 12.24 -4.26 -36.91
C PHE A 738 12.38 -5.73 -36.48
N GLU A 739 12.31 -6.68 -37.42
CA GLU A 739 12.42 -8.11 -37.09
C GLU A 739 13.80 -8.46 -36.53
N VAL A 740 14.87 -7.91 -37.11
CA VAL A 740 16.24 -8.10 -36.61
C VAL A 740 16.34 -7.58 -35.19
N PHE A 741 15.90 -6.35 -34.93
CA PHE A 741 15.81 -5.80 -33.58
C PHE A 741 15.03 -6.71 -32.62
N PHE A 742 13.85 -7.18 -33.02
CA PHE A 742 12.98 -7.96 -32.15
C PHE A 742 13.64 -9.28 -31.72
N TYR A 743 14.29 -9.99 -32.65
CA TYR A 743 14.95 -11.26 -32.36
C TYR A 743 16.27 -11.08 -31.61
N THR A 744 17.12 -10.12 -32.01
CA THR A 744 18.37 -9.86 -31.29
C THR A 744 18.11 -9.37 -29.87
N HIS A 745 17.05 -8.59 -29.64
CA HIS A 745 16.71 -8.11 -28.31
C HIS A 745 16.33 -9.26 -27.36
N GLN A 746 15.89 -10.44 -27.85
CA GLN A 746 15.63 -11.62 -27.00
C GLN A 746 16.91 -12.19 -26.35
N LEU A 747 18.10 -11.82 -26.85
CA LEU A 747 19.38 -12.20 -26.26
C LEU A 747 19.58 -11.65 -24.84
N TYR A 748 18.66 -10.80 -24.34
CA TYR A 748 18.66 -10.32 -22.96
C TYR A 748 18.71 -11.47 -21.94
N ALA A 749 18.10 -12.63 -22.25
CA ALA A 749 18.09 -13.78 -21.36
C ALA A 749 19.51 -14.34 -21.17
N LEU A 750 20.25 -14.51 -22.27
CA LEU A 750 21.65 -14.94 -22.23
C LEU A 750 22.53 -13.87 -21.58
N TYR A 751 22.29 -12.59 -21.89
CA TYR A 751 22.99 -11.49 -21.24
C TYR A 751 22.85 -11.50 -19.72
N ILE A 752 21.64 -11.68 -19.18
CA ILE A 752 21.40 -11.75 -17.73
C ILE A 752 22.20 -12.92 -17.11
N ILE A 753 22.19 -14.10 -17.73
CA ILE A 753 22.91 -15.28 -17.22
C ILE A 753 24.40 -14.97 -17.10
N PHE A 754 25.03 -14.51 -18.19
CA PHE A 754 26.46 -14.23 -18.19
C PHE A 754 26.83 -12.99 -17.35
N TYR A 755 25.96 -11.98 -17.27
CA TYR A 755 26.13 -10.85 -16.37
C TYR A 755 26.15 -11.30 -14.91
N VAL A 756 25.22 -12.17 -14.49
CA VAL A 756 25.15 -12.66 -13.11
C VAL A 756 26.36 -13.53 -12.77
N LEU A 757 26.82 -14.36 -13.71
CA LEU A 757 28.05 -15.14 -13.58
C LEU A 757 29.31 -14.25 -13.47
N HIS A 758 29.31 -13.09 -14.12
CA HIS A 758 30.37 -12.09 -14.00
C HIS A 758 30.33 -11.39 -12.63
N VAL A 759 29.22 -10.71 -12.30
CA VAL A 759 29.18 -9.76 -11.16
C VAL A 759 28.93 -10.44 -9.81
N GLY A 760 28.29 -11.61 -9.79
CA GLY A 760 28.03 -12.35 -8.55
C GLY A 760 26.70 -12.07 -7.87
N ALA A 761 26.42 -12.90 -6.86
CA ALA A 761 25.15 -12.91 -6.14
C ALA A 761 24.85 -11.64 -5.33
N ALA A 762 25.87 -11.06 -4.70
CA ALA A 762 25.70 -9.84 -3.90
C ALA A 762 25.17 -8.66 -4.75
N TYR A 763 25.66 -8.52 -5.99
CA TYR A 763 25.18 -7.52 -6.92
C TYR A 763 23.89 -7.92 -7.62
N PHE A 764 23.69 -9.22 -7.84
CA PHE A 764 22.41 -9.73 -8.31
C PHE A 764 21.27 -9.31 -7.36
N CYS A 765 21.46 -9.42 -6.05
CA CYS A 765 20.52 -8.95 -5.02
C CYS A 765 20.19 -7.45 -5.09
N MET A 766 20.99 -6.63 -5.79
CA MET A 766 20.67 -5.21 -6.03
C MET A 766 19.68 -5.01 -7.17
N ILE A 767 19.69 -5.89 -8.17
CA ILE A 767 18.91 -5.77 -9.41
C ILE A 767 17.72 -6.75 -9.47
N ILE A 768 17.71 -7.77 -8.61
CA ILE A 768 16.67 -8.80 -8.52
C ILE A 768 15.24 -8.21 -8.53
N PRO A 769 14.88 -7.12 -7.82
CA PRO A 769 13.47 -6.69 -7.76
C PRO A 769 12.85 -6.41 -9.12
N GLY A 770 13.59 -5.73 -10.00
CA GLY A 770 13.12 -5.43 -11.35
C GLY A 770 12.97 -6.70 -12.19
N ILE A 771 13.96 -7.58 -12.14
CA ILE A 771 13.95 -8.86 -12.86
C ILE A 771 12.84 -9.77 -12.34
N PHE A 772 12.67 -9.88 -11.02
CA PHE A 772 11.69 -10.71 -10.36
C PHE A 772 10.27 -10.36 -10.80
N LEU A 773 9.92 -9.06 -10.76
CA LEU A 773 8.63 -8.57 -11.22
C LEU A 773 8.45 -8.76 -12.74
N PHE A 774 9.52 -8.62 -13.52
CA PHE A 774 9.49 -8.88 -14.95
C PHE A 774 9.25 -10.35 -15.28
N VAL A 775 9.87 -11.29 -14.55
CA VAL A 775 9.65 -12.74 -14.74
C VAL A 775 8.20 -13.11 -14.37
N ILE A 776 7.65 -12.56 -13.27
CA ILE A 776 6.23 -12.74 -12.92
C ILE A 776 5.33 -12.25 -14.08
N ASP A 777 5.53 -11.01 -14.52
CA ASP A 777 4.74 -10.39 -15.58
C ASP A 777 4.87 -11.17 -16.91
N ARG A 778 6.09 -11.60 -17.27
CA ARG A 778 6.35 -12.38 -18.47
C ARG A 778 5.69 -13.75 -18.42
N HIS A 779 5.75 -14.45 -17.28
CA HIS A 779 5.15 -15.77 -17.14
C HIS A 779 3.62 -15.71 -17.12
N LEU A 780 3.03 -14.72 -16.46
CA LEU A 780 1.58 -14.53 -16.50
C LEU A 780 1.07 -14.24 -17.92
N ARG A 781 1.82 -13.45 -18.70
CA ARG A 781 1.53 -13.24 -20.14
C ARG A 781 1.68 -14.51 -20.96
N PHE A 782 2.71 -15.30 -20.68
CA PHE A 782 2.88 -16.61 -21.30
C PHE A 782 1.67 -17.52 -20.99
N LEU A 783 1.21 -17.60 -19.74
CA LEU A 783 0.03 -18.39 -19.38
C LEU A 783 -1.26 -17.89 -20.05
N GLN A 784 -1.44 -16.57 -20.15
CA GLN A 784 -2.58 -15.95 -20.85
C GLN A 784 -2.56 -16.29 -22.36
N SER A 785 -1.40 -16.15 -23.01
CA SER A 785 -1.25 -16.37 -24.45
C SER A 785 -1.46 -17.82 -24.91
N ARG A 786 -1.43 -18.80 -24.00
CA ARG A 786 -1.79 -20.19 -24.32
C ARG A 786 -3.28 -20.38 -24.62
N GLN A 787 -4.13 -19.41 -24.30
CA GLN A 787 -5.56 -19.46 -24.60
C GLN A 787 -5.83 -19.04 -26.06
N ARG A 788 -6.71 -19.79 -26.73
CA ARG A 788 -7.29 -19.41 -28.02
C ARG A 788 -8.49 -18.51 -27.76
N VAL A 789 -8.55 -17.40 -28.49
CA VAL A 789 -9.57 -16.37 -28.32
C VAL A 789 -10.57 -16.46 -29.45
N ARG A 790 -11.86 -16.45 -29.08
CA ARG A 790 -12.97 -16.47 -30.04
C ARG A 790 -13.03 -15.17 -30.82
N LEU A 791 -12.67 -15.24 -32.10
CA LEU A 791 -12.88 -14.18 -33.09
C LEU A 791 -14.33 -14.24 -33.59
N LEU A 792 -15.05 -13.11 -33.55
CA LEU A 792 -16.45 -13.02 -33.97
C LEU A 792 -16.57 -12.60 -35.42
N ALA A 793 -15.89 -11.52 -35.80
CA ALA A 793 -15.95 -10.93 -37.14
C ALA A 793 -14.68 -10.16 -37.49
N ALA A 794 -14.40 -10.05 -38.78
CA ALA A 794 -13.39 -9.16 -39.35
C ALA A 794 -14.04 -8.25 -40.41
N ARG A 795 -13.86 -6.93 -40.30
CA ARG A 795 -14.25 -5.97 -41.35
C ARG A 795 -13.02 -5.54 -42.13
N LEU A 796 -13.09 -5.57 -43.45
CA LEU A 796 -12.07 -5.07 -44.35
C LEU A 796 -12.55 -3.74 -44.95
N LEU A 797 -11.77 -2.70 -44.74
CA LEU A 797 -12.01 -1.37 -45.28
C LEU A 797 -11.20 -1.15 -46.56
N PRO A 798 -11.71 -0.36 -47.53
CA PRO A 798 -11.00 -0.01 -48.77
C PRO A 798 -9.63 0.62 -48.53
N SER A 799 -9.47 1.29 -47.39
CA SER A 799 -8.23 1.88 -46.94
C SER A 799 -7.13 0.86 -46.60
N SER A 800 -7.28 -0.43 -46.87
CA SER A 800 -6.38 -1.49 -46.38
C SER A 800 -6.29 -1.47 -44.85
N MET A 801 -7.43 -1.34 -44.19
CA MET A 801 -7.57 -1.41 -42.73
C MET A 801 -8.50 -2.56 -42.36
N ILE A 802 -8.20 -3.22 -41.24
CA ILE A 802 -8.94 -4.39 -40.75
C ILE A 802 -9.45 -4.07 -39.35
N GLU A 803 -10.76 -4.21 -39.10
CA GLU A 803 -11.30 -4.25 -37.73
C GLU A 803 -11.54 -5.70 -37.31
N LEU A 804 -10.83 -6.18 -36.30
CA LEU A 804 -11.04 -7.51 -35.70
C LEU A 804 -11.90 -7.37 -34.45
N ASN A 805 -12.93 -8.22 -34.34
CA ASN A 805 -13.88 -8.22 -33.23
C ASN A 805 -13.80 -9.52 -32.45
N PHE A 806 -13.48 -9.45 -31.17
CA PHE A 806 -13.31 -10.60 -30.27
C PHE A 806 -14.46 -10.70 -29.28
N ALA A 807 -14.81 -11.93 -28.89
CA ALA A 807 -15.71 -12.16 -27.77
C ALA A 807 -14.99 -11.86 -26.45
N LYS A 808 -15.67 -11.18 -25.53
CA LYS A 808 -15.11 -10.73 -24.25
C LYS A 808 -16.03 -11.12 -23.09
N SER A 809 -15.44 -11.57 -21.99
CA SER A 809 -16.18 -11.78 -20.75
C SER A 809 -16.51 -10.45 -20.04
N PRO A 810 -17.68 -10.31 -19.37
CA PRO A 810 -18.06 -9.08 -18.66
C PRO A 810 -17.09 -8.67 -17.52
N GLU A 811 -16.24 -9.59 -17.06
CA GLU A 811 -15.22 -9.31 -16.04
C GLU A 811 -14.07 -8.43 -16.56
N VAL A 812 -13.81 -8.45 -17.87
CA VAL A 812 -12.76 -7.65 -18.51
C VAL A 812 -13.27 -6.24 -18.70
N LYS A 813 -12.84 -5.34 -17.80
CA LYS A 813 -13.06 -3.90 -17.92
C LYS A 813 -11.77 -3.23 -18.34
N TYR A 814 -11.88 -2.34 -19.32
CA TYR A 814 -10.78 -1.53 -19.84
C TYR A 814 -11.27 -0.10 -20.07
N HIS A 815 -10.32 0.84 -20.12
CA HIS A 815 -10.59 2.24 -20.41
C HIS A 815 -10.29 2.54 -21.89
N PRO A 816 -10.84 3.62 -22.45
CA PRO A 816 -10.42 4.11 -23.76
C PRO A 816 -8.90 4.29 -23.81
N THR A 817 -8.33 4.22 -25.02
CA THR A 817 -6.88 4.24 -25.31
C THR A 817 -6.09 3.00 -24.84
N SER A 818 -6.76 1.98 -24.31
CA SER A 818 -6.10 0.71 -23.99
C SER A 818 -5.54 0.01 -25.24
N ILE A 819 -4.47 -0.76 -25.06
CA ILE A 819 -3.79 -1.54 -26.09
C ILE A 819 -3.89 -3.03 -25.78
N MET A 820 -4.04 -3.83 -26.82
CA MET A 820 -4.02 -5.28 -26.76
C MET A 820 -2.95 -5.81 -27.72
N PHE A 821 -2.23 -6.86 -27.32
CA PHE A 821 -1.29 -7.55 -28.20
C PHE A 821 -1.99 -8.73 -28.85
N VAL A 822 -1.81 -8.89 -30.15
CA VAL A 822 -2.41 -9.93 -30.96
C VAL A 822 -1.32 -10.79 -31.57
N ASN A 823 -1.48 -12.10 -31.48
CA ASN A 823 -0.69 -13.09 -32.19
C ASN A 823 -1.61 -13.98 -33.02
N ILE A 824 -1.20 -14.22 -34.27
CA ILE A 824 -1.91 -15.08 -35.22
C ILE A 824 -0.91 -16.16 -35.66
N PRO A 825 -0.96 -17.37 -35.05
CA PRO A 825 0.05 -18.41 -35.26
C PRO A 825 0.20 -18.88 -36.72
N SER A 826 -0.86 -18.76 -37.54
CA SER A 826 -0.81 -19.09 -38.97
C SER A 826 0.09 -18.15 -39.78
N ILE A 827 0.28 -16.91 -39.30
CA ILE A 827 1.17 -15.91 -39.93
C ILE A 827 2.55 -15.95 -39.27
N SER A 828 2.61 -15.95 -37.94
CA SER A 828 3.86 -15.99 -37.18
C SER A 828 3.64 -16.53 -35.77
N LYS A 829 4.46 -17.52 -35.38
CA LYS A 829 4.39 -18.14 -34.04
C LYS A 829 4.97 -17.27 -32.92
N LEU A 830 5.89 -16.37 -33.23
CA LEU A 830 6.66 -15.61 -32.23
C LEU A 830 6.33 -14.11 -32.20
N GLN A 831 5.75 -13.56 -33.27
CA GLN A 831 5.50 -12.12 -33.37
C GLN A 831 4.20 -11.73 -32.66
N TRP A 832 4.32 -10.86 -31.66
CA TRP A 832 3.21 -10.25 -30.93
C TRP A 832 3.09 -8.78 -31.32
N HIS A 833 1.96 -8.41 -31.92
CA HIS A 833 1.74 -7.05 -32.40
C HIS A 833 0.73 -6.31 -31.53
N PRO A 834 1.11 -5.15 -30.97
CA PRO A 834 0.21 -4.28 -30.24
C PRO A 834 -0.74 -3.50 -31.15
N PHE A 835 -2.01 -3.43 -30.76
CA PHE A 835 -3.04 -2.62 -31.41
C PHE A 835 -3.91 -1.92 -30.38
N THR A 836 -4.29 -0.68 -30.67
CA THR A 836 -5.21 0.09 -29.85
C THR A 836 -6.60 -0.53 -29.91
N VAL A 837 -7.23 -0.69 -28.74
CA VAL A 837 -8.62 -1.11 -28.61
C VAL A 837 -9.52 0.03 -29.07
N THR A 838 -10.37 -0.23 -30.05
CA THR A 838 -11.30 0.74 -30.66
C THR A 838 -12.69 0.72 -30.01
N SER A 839 -13.11 -0.44 -29.48
CA SER A 839 -14.37 -0.57 -28.72
C SER A 839 -14.37 0.17 -27.38
N SER A 840 -15.56 0.49 -26.83
CA SER A 840 -15.73 0.94 -25.44
C SER A 840 -16.20 -0.22 -24.56
N SER A 841 -15.58 -0.40 -23.38
CA SER A 841 -15.96 -1.46 -22.44
C SER A 841 -17.37 -1.30 -21.87
N ASN A 842 -17.93 -0.09 -21.89
CA ASN A 842 -19.26 0.21 -21.35
C ASN A 842 -20.33 0.12 -22.45
N MET A 843 -20.01 0.56 -23.67
CA MET A 843 -20.90 0.46 -24.83
C MET A 843 -21.01 -0.98 -25.34
N GLU A 844 -19.91 -1.74 -25.36
CA GLU A 844 -19.81 -3.10 -25.89
C GLU A 844 -19.35 -4.06 -24.76
N PRO A 845 -20.28 -4.56 -23.91
CA PRO A 845 -19.92 -5.34 -22.72
C PRO A 845 -19.39 -6.75 -23.03
N ASP A 846 -19.79 -7.33 -24.16
CA ASP A 846 -19.50 -8.70 -24.62
C ASP A 846 -18.49 -8.75 -25.79
N ARG A 847 -18.08 -7.60 -26.32
CA ARG A 847 -17.16 -7.49 -27.46
C ARG A 847 -15.94 -6.64 -27.13
N LEU A 848 -14.86 -6.89 -27.87
CA LEU A 848 -13.66 -6.05 -27.89
C LEU A 848 -13.15 -5.97 -29.32
N SER A 849 -13.01 -4.76 -29.85
CA SER A 849 -12.51 -4.55 -31.21
C SER A 849 -11.16 -3.85 -31.25
N VAL A 850 -10.34 -4.20 -32.24
CA VAL A 850 -9.07 -3.54 -32.57
C VAL A 850 -9.02 -3.25 -34.06
N ALA A 851 -8.36 -2.16 -34.44
CA ALA A 851 -8.20 -1.80 -35.85
C ALA A 851 -6.73 -1.80 -36.27
N ILE A 852 -6.45 -2.47 -37.40
CA ILE A 852 -5.11 -2.79 -37.90
C ILE A 852 -4.96 -2.18 -39.30
N LYS A 853 -4.03 -1.23 -39.47
CA LYS A 853 -3.68 -0.68 -40.78
C LYS A 853 -2.57 -1.52 -41.44
N CYS A 854 -2.72 -1.82 -42.73
CA CYS A 854 -1.73 -2.59 -43.47
C CYS A 854 -0.50 -1.75 -43.82
N GLN A 855 0.55 -1.82 -42.98
CA GLN A 855 1.81 -1.10 -43.20
C GLN A 855 3.06 -1.99 -43.24
N GLY A 856 3.03 -3.16 -42.60
CA GLY A 856 4.14 -4.11 -42.54
C GLY A 856 3.84 -5.45 -43.21
N SER A 857 4.86 -6.31 -43.31
CA SER A 857 4.79 -7.67 -43.86
C SER A 857 3.72 -8.52 -43.16
N TRP A 858 3.71 -8.52 -41.82
CA TRP A 858 2.73 -9.25 -41.02
C TRP A 858 1.30 -8.81 -41.28
N SER A 859 1.03 -7.49 -41.25
CA SER A 859 -0.31 -6.94 -41.50
C SER A 859 -0.81 -7.15 -42.92
N ARG A 860 0.11 -7.17 -43.91
CA ARG A 860 -0.24 -7.43 -45.31
C ARG A 860 -0.65 -8.88 -45.52
N ARG A 861 0.10 -9.84 -44.97
CA ARG A 861 -0.27 -11.27 -44.98
C ARG A 861 -1.61 -11.51 -44.29
N LEU A 862 -1.91 -10.80 -43.20
CA LEU A 862 -3.21 -10.86 -42.55
C LEU A 862 -4.33 -10.37 -43.48
N PHE A 863 -4.14 -9.23 -44.14
CA PHE A 863 -5.12 -8.68 -45.08
C PHE A 863 -5.37 -9.62 -46.27
N GLU A 864 -4.31 -10.15 -46.86
CA GLU A 864 -4.39 -11.11 -47.98
C GLU A 864 -5.08 -12.42 -47.56
N SER A 865 -4.77 -12.93 -46.36
CA SER A 865 -5.43 -14.11 -45.79
C SER A 865 -6.93 -13.84 -45.56
N LEU A 866 -7.30 -12.69 -45.02
CA LEU A 866 -8.70 -12.33 -44.79
C LEU A 866 -9.47 -12.05 -46.09
N SER A 867 -8.80 -11.47 -47.09
CA SER A 867 -9.39 -11.19 -48.42
C SER A 867 -9.60 -12.48 -49.22
N SER A 868 -8.76 -13.49 -49.04
CA SER A 868 -8.92 -14.81 -49.67
C SER A 868 -9.96 -15.69 -48.97
N PHE A 869 -10.19 -15.51 -47.66
CA PHE A 869 -11.26 -16.21 -46.93
C PHE A 869 -12.66 -15.89 -47.44
N SER A 870 -12.90 -14.70 -48.02
CA SER A 870 -14.19 -14.43 -48.64
C SER A 870 -14.47 -15.27 -49.90
N SER A 871 -13.48 -16.00 -50.42
CA SER A 871 -13.58 -16.85 -51.61
C SER A 871 -13.40 -18.36 -51.36
N SER A 872 -12.97 -18.77 -50.16
CA SER A 872 -12.69 -20.17 -49.83
C SER A 872 -13.11 -20.51 -48.40
N SER A 873 -13.75 -21.67 -48.22
CA SER A 873 -14.45 -22.10 -46.99
C SER A 873 -13.54 -22.56 -45.84
N LEU A 874 -12.52 -21.78 -45.49
CA LEU A 874 -11.81 -21.98 -44.22
C LEU A 874 -12.51 -21.14 -43.13
N ASP A 875 -13.36 -21.83 -42.35
CA ASP A 875 -14.30 -21.21 -41.39
C ASP A 875 -13.68 -20.67 -40.09
N HIS A 876 -12.35 -20.75 -39.90
CA HIS A 876 -11.71 -20.50 -38.60
C HIS A 876 -10.29 -19.92 -38.70
N LEU A 877 -10.02 -18.86 -37.91
CA LEU A 877 -8.70 -18.24 -37.76
C LEU A 877 -8.28 -18.29 -36.27
N GLN A 878 -7.21 -19.02 -35.97
CA GLN A 878 -6.70 -19.09 -34.60
C GLN A 878 -6.03 -17.76 -34.20
N VAL A 879 -6.50 -17.15 -33.11
CA VAL A 879 -5.94 -15.91 -32.55
C VAL A 879 -5.66 -16.06 -31.06
N SER A 880 -4.54 -15.52 -30.61
CA SER A 880 -4.17 -15.39 -29.20
C SER A 880 -3.92 -13.93 -28.85
N VAL A 881 -4.30 -13.52 -27.63
CA VAL A 881 -4.19 -12.11 -27.20
C VAL A 881 -3.54 -11.96 -25.82
N GLU A 882 -2.87 -10.82 -25.60
CA GLU A 882 -2.43 -10.35 -24.27
C GLU A 882 -3.05 -8.98 -23.98
N GLY A 883 -3.47 -8.74 -22.72
CA GLY A 883 -4.11 -7.49 -22.30
C GLY A 883 -5.64 -7.62 -22.18
N PRO A 884 -6.40 -6.51 -22.26
CA PRO A 884 -5.98 -5.14 -22.59
C PRO A 884 -5.17 -4.43 -21.48
N TYR A 885 -4.21 -3.60 -21.87
CA TYR A 885 -3.38 -2.75 -21.01
C TYR A 885 -3.72 -1.28 -21.28
N GLY A 886 -3.97 -0.46 -20.25
CA GLY A 886 -4.39 0.91 -20.49
C GLY A 886 -4.36 1.78 -19.24
N PRO A 887 -4.78 3.06 -19.36
CA PRO A 887 -4.78 3.98 -18.24
C PRO A 887 -5.73 3.53 -17.12
N SER A 888 -5.40 3.91 -15.89
CA SER A 888 -6.24 3.58 -14.72
C SER A 888 -7.53 4.40 -14.64
N SER A 889 -7.63 5.53 -15.35
CA SER A 889 -8.84 6.34 -15.45
C SER A 889 -8.87 7.19 -16.72
N SER A 890 -10.08 7.59 -17.13
CA SER A 890 -10.32 8.47 -18.29
C SER A 890 -10.18 9.95 -17.91
N GLN A 891 -8.96 10.39 -17.57
CA GLN A 891 -8.70 11.76 -17.10
C GLN A 891 -9.03 12.84 -18.16
N PHE A 892 -9.01 12.49 -19.45
CA PHE A 892 -9.32 13.39 -20.57
C PHE A 892 -10.79 13.83 -20.63
N LEU A 893 -11.73 13.14 -19.98
CA LEU A 893 -13.15 13.53 -19.91
C LEU A 893 -13.41 14.69 -18.92
N ARG A 894 -12.37 15.25 -18.29
CA ARG A 894 -12.50 16.34 -17.31
C ARG A 894 -12.58 17.73 -17.93
N HIS A 895 -12.15 17.88 -19.17
CA HIS A 895 -12.09 19.16 -19.87
C HIS A 895 -13.46 19.54 -20.43
N GLU A 896 -13.75 20.84 -20.56
CA GLU A 896 -15.01 21.31 -21.16
C GLU A 896 -15.01 21.16 -22.69
N THR A 897 -13.84 21.28 -23.31
CA THR A 897 -13.63 21.09 -24.74
C THR A 897 -12.49 20.11 -24.96
N LEU A 898 -12.68 19.15 -25.86
CA LEU A 898 -11.68 18.17 -26.27
C LEU A 898 -11.34 18.34 -27.75
N VAL A 899 -10.09 18.67 -28.04
CA VAL A 899 -9.54 18.76 -29.40
C VAL A 899 -8.67 17.54 -29.66
N MET A 900 -9.06 16.72 -30.62
CA MET A 900 -8.37 15.49 -31.01
C MET A 900 -7.74 15.66 -32.39
N VAL A 901 -6.41 15.57 -32.47
CA VAL A 901 -5.66 15.72 -33.73
C VAL A 901 -5.06 14.38 -34.13
N SER A 902 -5.52 13.81 -35.24
CA SER A 902 -5.07 12.50 -35.74
C SER A 902 -4.41 12.56 -37.12
N GLY A 903 -3.45 11.68 -37.36
CA GLY A 903 -2.84 11.46 -38.66
C GLY A 903 -2.91 10.00 -39.09
N GLY A 904 -3.64 9.71 -40.16
CA GLY A 904 -3.83 8.36 -40.71
C GLY A 904 -4.40 7.38 -39.68
N SER A 905 -3.71 6.26 -39.43
CA SER A 905 -4.11 5.27 -38.42
C SER A 905 -4.06 5.78 -36.97
N GLY A 906 -3.51 6.97 -36.73
CA GLY A 906 -3.51 7.64 -35.43
C GLY A 906 -4.92 7.97 -34.91
N ILE A 907 -5.98 7.85 -35.72
CA ILE A 907 -7.37 8.03 -35.27
C ILE A 907 -7.85 6.91 -34.32
N THR A 908 -7.21 5.74 -34.33
CA THR A 908 -7.68 4.55 -33.59
C THR A 908 -7.94 4.74 -32.09
N PRO A 909 -7.12 5.46 -31.29
CA PRO A 909 -7.45 5.70 -29.89
C PRO A 909 -8.68 6.59 -29.71
N PHE A 910 -8.90 7.54 -30.63
CA PHE A 910 -10.02 8.48 -30.58
C PHE A 910 -11.36 7.81 -30.85
N ILE A 911 -11.38 6.71 -31.62
CA ILE A 911 -12.57 5.88 -31.79
C ILE A 911 -13.10 5.40 -30.43
N SER A 912 -12.22 4.86 -29.57
CA SER A 912 -12.62 4.38 -28.24
C SER A 912 -13.09 5.49 -27.31
N ILE A 913 -12.53 6.70 -27.45
CA ILE A 913 -12.94 7.90 -26.69
C ILE A 913 -14.33 8.34 -27.12
N ILE A 914 -14.57 8.45 -28.44
CA ILE A 914 -15.85 8.87 -28.99
C ILE A 914 -16.95 7.87 -28.63
N ARG A 915 -16.71 6.56 -28.76
CA ARG A 915 -17.66 5.52 -28.33
C ARG A 915 -17.99 5.60 -26.84
N GLU A 916 -17.02 5.92 -25.99
CA GLU A 916 -17.27 6.15 -24.55
C GLU A 916 -18.11 7.40 -24.28
N ILE A 917 -17.86 8.50 -24.99
CA ILE A 917 -18.65 9.74 -24.88
C ILE A 917 -20.10 9.49 -25.33
N ILE A 918 -20.29 8.79 -26.46
CA ILE A 918 -21.63 8.41 -26.95
C ILE A 918 -22.39 7.61 -25.89
N HIS A 919 -21.74 6.64 -25.23
CA HIS A 919 -22.36 5.87 -24.16
C HIS A 919 -22.80 6.74 -22.97
N GLN A 920 -21.97 7.70 -22.56
CA GLN A 920 -22.30 8.62 -21.46
C GLN A 920 -23.47 9.53 -21.81
N THR A 921 -23.52 10.05 -23.04
CA THR A 921 -24.65 10.84 -23.54
C THR A 921 -25.94 10.03 -23.50
N ASN A 922 -25.92 8.78 -23.98
CA ASN A 922 -27.10 7.91 -23.97
C ASN A 922 -27.59 7.59 -22.54
N GLN A 923 -26.68 7.43 -21.56
CA GLN A 923 -27.04 7.23 -20.15
C GLN A 923 -27.65 8.48 -19.49
N GLN A 924 -27.14 9.68 -19.80
CA GLN A 924 -27.67 10.92 -19.23
C GLN A 924 -29.11 11.21 -19.65
N GLN A 925 -29.53 10.68 -20.81
CA GLN A 925 -30.89 10.83 -21.32
C GLN A 925 -31.91 9.98 -20.54
N THR A 926 -31.46 8.92 -19.85
CA THR A 926 -32.30 8.04 -19.01
C THR A 926 -32.35 8.45 -17.53
N ASP A 927 -31.31 9.13 -17.01
CA ASP A 927 -31.20 9.52 -15.60
C ASP A 927 -31.15 11.05 -15.42
N THR A 928 -32.31 11.70 -15.19
CA THR A 928 -32.46 13.15 -15.02
C THR A 928 -31.75 13.76 -13.79
N ALA A 929 -31.05 12.97 -12.97
CA ALA A 929 -30.46 13.37 -11.68
C ALA A 929 -28.92 13.56 -11.69
N ALA A 930 -28.24 13.46 -12.84
CA ALA A 930 -26.78 13.57 -12.93
C ALA A 930 -26.32 14.53 -14.03
N SER A 931 -26.41 15.84 -13.78
CA SER A 931 -25.77 16.87 -14.61
C SER A 931 -24.24 16.82 -14.44
N SER A 932 -23.54 16.07 -15.29
CA SER A 932 -22.12 16.31 -15.59
C SER A 932 -22.03 16.90 -17.00
N LYS A 933 -21.47 18.11 -17.12
CA LYS A 933 -21.29 18.82 -18.39
C LYS A 933 -20.46 17.95 -19.35
N LEU A 934 -21.06 17.46 -20.43
CA LEU A 934 -20.38 16.70 -21.48
C LEU A 934 -19.40 17.61 -22.24
N PRO A 935 -18.23 17.11 -22.66
CA PRO A 935 -17.27 17.92 -23.40
C PRO A 935 -17.73 18.17 -24.84
N ASN A 936 -17.47 19.37 -25.35
CA ASN A 936 -17.55 19.64 -26.79
C ASN A 936 -16.37 18.99 -27.50
N VAL A 937 -16.59 18.29 -28.62
CA VAL A 937 -15.56 17.49 -29.28
C VAL A 937 -15.24 18.03 -30.68
N LEU A 938 -13.99 18.41 -30.89
CA LEU A 938 -13.43 18.74 -32.21
C LEU A 938 -12.42 17.68 -32.62
N LEU A 939 -12.68 16.95 -33.70
CA LEU A 939 -11.78 15.94 -34.25
C LEU A 939 -11.17 16.42 -35.56
N ILE A 940 -9.88 16.74 -35.56
CA ILE A 940 -9.10 17.11 -36.74
C ILE A 940 -8.35 15.87 -37.23
N CYS A 941 -8.65 15.39 -38.44
CA CYS A 941 -8.02 14.21 -39.04
C CYS A 941 -7.26 14.58 -40.30
N ALA A 942 -6.03 14.10 -40.45
CA ALA A 942 -5.27 14.19 -41.69
C ALA A 942 -5.09 12.81 -42.32
N PHE A 943 -5.60 12.64 -43.54
CA PHE A 943 -5.55 11.42 -44.33
C PHE A 943 -4.68 11.60 -45.59
N LYS A 944 -4.10 10.50 -46.08
CA LYS A 944 -3.28 10.55 -47.31
C LYS A 944 -4.18 10.57 -48.54
N THR A 945 -5.16 9.70 -48.57
CA THR A 945 -6.06 9.48 -49.73
C THR A 945 -7.51 9.50 -49.29
N SER A 946 -8.42 9.76 -50.22
CA SER A 946 -9.88 9.73 -50.02
C SER A 946 -10.37 8.36 -49.54
N ALA A 947 -9.74 7.26 -49.94
CA ALA A 947 -10.05 5.92 -49.45
C ALA A 947 -9.88 5.77 -47.92
N ASP A 948 -8.99 6.56 -47.30
CA ASP A 948 -8.79 6.55 -45.85
C ASP A 948 -9.95 7.19 -45.07
N LEU A 949 -10.85 7.94 -45.73
CA LEU A 949 -12.04 8.51 -45.09
C LEU A 949 -12.97 7.42 -44.54
N ALA A 950 -12.99 6.23 -45.14
CA ALA A 950 -13.75 5.07 -44.64
C ALA A 950 -13.38 4.66 -43.21
N ILE A 951 -12.25 5.13 -42.65
CA ILE A 951 -11.89 4.90 -41.25
C ILE A 951 -12.87 5.63 -40.31
N LEU A 952 -13.51 6.72 -40.75
CA LEU A 952 -14.52 7.44 -39.97
C LEU A 952 -15.75 6.58 -39.70
N ASP A 953 -16.07 5.62 -40.58
CA ASP A 953 -17.17 4.67 -40.37
C ASP A 953 -16.94 3.73 -39.16
N LEU A 954 -15.69 3.62 -38.68
CA LEU A 954 -15.36 2.87 -37.47
C LEU A 954 -15.71 3.63 -36.18
N LEU A 955 -16.06 4.92 -36.25
CA LEU A 955 -16.54 5.68 -35.08
C LEU A 955 -17.81 5.04 -34.50
N LEU A 956 -18.61 4.41 -35.35
CA LEU A 956 -19.80 3.65 -34.96
C LEU A 956 -19.46 2.16 -34.77
N PRO A 957 -19.98 1.51 -33.72
CA PRO A 957 -19.81 0.08 -33.51
C PRO A 957 -20.62 -0.75 -34.52
N LEU A 958 -20.18 -1.99 -34.76
CA LEU A 958 -20.83 -2.96 -35.64
C LEU A 958 -22.26 -3.36 -35.23
N SER A 959 -22.60 -3.20 -33.96
CA SER A 959 -23.86 -3.71 -33.37
C SER A 959 -24.82 -2.59 -33.00
N LEU A 960 -24.75 -1.43 -33.67
CA LEU A 960 -25.66 -0.33 -33.37
C LEU A 960 -27.09 -0.73 -33.75
N ASP A 961 -28.00 -0.69 -32.77
CA ASP A 961 -29.43 -0.91 -33.00
C ASP A 961 -29.94 0.28 -33.86
N PRO A 962 -30.70 0.06 -34.95
CA PRO A 962 -31.16 1.14 -35.85
C PRO A 962 -31.98 2.23 -35.14
N SER A 963 -32.45 1.94 -33.92
CA SER A 963 -33.24 2.81 -33.05
C SER A 963 -32.41 3.84 -32.26
N SER A 964 -31.08 3.66 -32.10
CA SER A 964 -30.27 4.57 -31.29
C SER A 964 -29.87 5.82 -32.10
N ARG A 965 -30.66 6.89 -31.94
CA ARG A 965 -30.35 8.21 -32.52
C ARG A 965 -29.06 8.78 -31.93
N PHE A 966 -28.26 9.47 -32.75
CA PHE A 966 -27.32 10.47 -32.22
C PHE A 966 -28.14 11.50 -31.44
N SER A 967 -27.90 11.61 -30.14
CA SER A 967 -28.60 12.60 -29.33
C SER A 967 -28.16 14.01 -29.77
N PRO A 968 -29.07 14.97 -30.02
CA PRO A 968 -28.74 16.33 -30.46
C PRO A 968 -27.88 17.12 -29.46
N GLN A 969 -27.61 16.55 -28.28
CA GLN A 969 -26.78 17.11 -27.22
C GLN A 969 -25.27 16.86 -27.42
N LEU A 970 -24.86 15.95 -28.31
CA LEU A 970 -23.44 15.71 -28.61
C LEU A 970 -22.95 16.66 -29.70
N HIS A 971 -22.24 17.73 -29.33
CA HIS A 971 -21.54 18.61 -30.28
C HIS A 971 -20.22 17.97 -30.74
N LEU A 972 -20.30 17.03 -31.68
CA LEU A 972 -19.15 16.46 -32.38
C LEU A 972 -18.96 17.18 -33.72
N ARG A 973 -17.79 17.80 -33.93
CA ARG A 973 -17.38 18.40 -35.21
C ARG A 973 -16.13 17.67 -35.73
N ILE A 974 -16.17 17.17 -36.95
CA ILE A 974 -15.06 16.46 -37.59
C ILE A 974 -14.54 17.30 -38.76
N GLU A 975 -13.24 17.60 -38.76
CA GLU A 975 -12.53 18.25 -39.86
C GLU A 975 -11.54 17.26 -40.46
N ALA A 976 -11.88 16.69 -41.62
CA ALA A 976 -11.10 15.67 -42.30
C ALA A 976 -10.34 16.29 -43.50
N TYR A 977 -9.02 16.28 -43.43
CA TYR A 977 -8.11 16.81 -44.46
C TYR A 977 -7.52 15.67 -45.29
N VAL A 978 -7.80 15.64 -46.59
CA VAL A 978 -7.21 14.71 -47.56
C VAL A 978 -6.03 15.41 -48.24
N THR A 979 -4.82 14.90 -47.99
CA THR A 979 -3.57 15.64 -48.30
C THR A 979 -2.98 15.39 -49.69
N ARG A 980 -3.34 14.29 -50.38
CA ARG A 980 -2.83 13.98 -51.74
C ARG A 980 -3.87 14.16 -52.84
N ASP A 981 -5.14 13.93 -52.54
CA ASP A 981 -6.20 14.03 -53.53
C ASP A 981 -6.74 15.45 -53.52
N HIS A 982 -6.80 16.09 -54.70
CA HIS A 982 -7.22 17.48 -54.84
C HIS A 982 -8.72 17.64 -55.13
N HIS A 983 -9.41 16.59 -55.56
CA HIS A 983 -10.83 16.58 -55.90
C HIS A 983 -11.46 15.27 -55.41
N GLN A 984 -12.77 15.30 -55.11
CA GLN A 984 -13.55 14.11 -54.81
C GLN A 984 -13.68 13.26 -56.08
N GLN A 985 -12.90 12.18 -56.18
CA GLN A 985 -13.14 11.17 -57.22
C GLN A 985 -14.41 10.39 -56.83
N LEU A 986 -15.53 10.67 -57.51
CA LEU A 986 -16.72 9.81 -57.50
C LEU A 986 -16.36 8.53 -58.26
N ASP A 987 -15.90 7.51 -57.55
CA ASP A 987 -15.89 6.16 -58.07
C ASP A 987 -17.01 5.39 -57.34
N PRO A 988 -18.16 5.11 -57.98
CA PRO A 988 -19.27 4.38 -57.36
C PRO A 988 -18.88 2.93 -57.01
N ALA A 989 -17.71 2.47 -57.45
CA ALA A 989 -17.05 1.24 -57.05
C ALA A 989 -16.13 1.40 -55.82
N GLN A 990 -16.29 2.44 -54.99
CA GLN A 990 -15.69 2.51 -53.65
C GLN A 990 -16.21 1.33 -52.82
N LYS A 991 -15.45 0.22 -52.89
CA LYS A 991 -15.72 -1.09 -52.30
C LYS A 991 -16.42 -0.95 -50.95
N LEU A 992 -17.64 -1.49 -50.87
CA LEU A 992 -18.38 -1.62 -49.63
C LEU A 992 -17.48 -2.24 -48.54
N ILE A 993 -17.68 -1.84 -47.28
CA ILE A 993 -16.99 -2.48 -46.14
C ILE A 993 -17.36 -3.96 -46.15
N GLN A 994 -16.37 -4.82 -46.39
CA GLN A 994 -16.60 -6.26 -46.45
C GLN A 994 -16.49 -6.85 -45.04
N THR A 995 -17.55 -7.48 -44.55
CA THR A 995 -17.57 -8.08 -43.22
C THR A 995 -17.59 -9.61 -43.33
N THR A 996 -16.57 -10.25 -42.77
CA THR A 996 -16.44 -11.71 -42.67
C THR A 996 -16.79 -12.15 -41.26
N TRP A 997 -17.73 -13.09 -41.12
CA TRP A 997 -18.14 -13.67 -39.83
C TRP A 997 -17.52 -15.05 -39.64
N PHE A 998 -17.05 -15.35 -38.42
CA PHE A 998 -16.38 -16.62 -38.11
C PHE A 998 -17.29 -17.56 -37.32
N LYS A 999 -17.20 -18.87 -37.60
CA LYS A 999 -17.92 -19.89 -36.83
C LYS A 999 -17.24 -20.13 -35.46
N PRO A 1000 -18.01 -20.42 -34.40
CA PRO A 1000 -17.44 -20.73 -33.10
C PRO A 1000 -16.74 -22.10 -33.09
N ASP A 1001 -15.49 -22.14 -32.64
CA ASP A 1001 -14.77 -23.39 -32.34
C ASP A 1001 -14.90 -23.68 -30.82
N PRO A 1002 -15.20 -24.93 -30.40
CA PRO A 1002 -15.25 -25.31 -28.98
C PRO A 1002 -13.93 -25.14 -28.22
N LEU A 1003 -12.79 -25.05 -28.92
CA LEU A 1003 -11.48 -24.77 -28.33
C LEU A 1003 -11.26 -23.28 -28.05
N ASP A 1004 -12.08 -22.41 -28.62
CA ASP A 1004 -11.99 -20.97 -28.42
C ASP A 1004 -12.73 -20.54 -27.16
N SER A 1005 -12.12 -19.58 -26.46
CA SER A 1005 -12.69 -18.97 -25.27
C SER A 1005 -12.85 -17.45 -25.46
N PRO A 1006 -13.83 -16.81 -24.80
CA PRO A 1006 -13.88 -15.36 -24.76
C PRO A 1006 -12.64 -14.83 -24.03
N ILE A 1007 -12.26 -13.58 -24.33
CA ILE A 1007 -11.18 -12.91 -23.60
C ILE A 1007 -11.53 -12.86 -22.11
N THR A 1008 -10.65 -13.44 -21.29
CA THR A 1008 -10.77 -13.46 -19.83
C THR A 1008 -9.53 -12.82 -19.19
N PRO A 1009 -9.67 -12.20 -18.00
CA PRO A 1009 -8.53 -11.64 -17.31
C PRO A 1009 -7.69 -12.78 -16.71
N ALA A 1010 -6.36 -12.73 -16.89
CA ALA A 1010 -5.44 -13.79 -16.47
C ALA A 1010 -5.57 -14.21 -14.99
N LEU A 1011 -5.96 -13.28 -14.10
CA LEU A 1011 -6.12 -13.50 -12.66
C LEU A 1011 -7.57 -13.33 -12.16
N GLY A 1012 -8.55 -13.16 -13.07
CA GLY A 1012 -9.96 -12.96 -12.71
C GLY A 1012 -10.33 -11.55 -12.22
N SER A 1013 -11.57 -11.39 -11.75
CA SER A 1013 -12.13 -10.12 -11.23
C SER A 1013 -11.34 -9.44 -10.10
N ASN A 1014 -10.66 -10.21 -9.24
CA ASN A 1014 -9.77 -9.73 -8.17
C ASN A 1014 -8.29 -9.76 -8.57
N SER A 1015 -7.99 -9.44 -9.84
CA SER A 1015 -6.65 -9.56 -10.43
C SER A 1015 -5.52 -8.99 -9.57
N TRP A 1016 -5.69 -7.80 -9.00
CA TRP A 1016 -4.70 -7.17 -8.15
C TRP A 1016 -4.38 -7.99 -6.89
N LEU A 1017 -5.39 -8.49 -6.17
CA LEU A 1017 -5.13 -9.25 -4.93
C LEU A 1017 -4.38 -10.55 -5.22
N TRP A 1018 -4.72 -11.23 -6.31
CA TRP A 1018 -4.00 -12.43 -6.74
C TRP A 1018 -2.58 -12.13 -7.21
N LEU A 1019 -2.36 -11.00 -7.89
CA LEU A 1019 -1.01 -10.56 -8.24
C LEU A 1019 -0.18 -10.28 -6.98
N GLY A 1020 -0.75 -9.59 -6.00
CA GLY A 1020 -0.11 -9.35 -4.71
C GLY A 1020 0.20 -10.65 -3.96
N ALA A 1021 -0.70 -11.63 -4.00
CA ALA A 1021 -0.48 -12.96 -3.44
C ALA A 1021 0.64 -13.72 -4.16
N ILE A 1022 0.71 -13.65 -5.50
CA ILE A 1022 1.80 -14.27 -6.28
C ILE A 1022 3.13 -13.63 -5.89
N ILE A 1023 3.23 -12.30 -5.87
CA ILE A 1023 4.46 -11.58 -5.49
C ILE A 1023 4.90 -11.96 -4.08
N ALA A 1024 3.98 -11.91 -3.11
CA ALA A 1024 4.31 -12.20 -1.70
C ALA A 1024 4.68 -13.67 -1.49
N SER A 1025 3.92 -14.60 -2.05
CA SER A 1025 4.17 -16.04 -1.88
C SER A 1025 5.43 -16.51 -2.61
N SER A 1026 5.67 -16.06 -3.85
CA SER A 1026 6.88 -16.41 -4.59
C SER A 1026 8.14 -15.83 -3.94
N PHE A 1027 8.07 -14.60 -3.43
CA PHE A 1027 9.21 -13.98 -2.75
C PHE A 1027 9.48 -14.61 -1.37
N ALA A 1028 8.44 -14.91 -0.59
CA ALA A 1028 8.61 -15.63 0.68
C ALA A 1028 9.18 -17.03 0.47
N MET A 1029 8.68 -17.77 -0.54
CA MET A 1029 9.20 -19.08 -0.91
C MET A 1029 10.65 -18.99 -1.41
N PHE A 1030 11.00 -17.97 -2.20
CA PHE A 1030 12.37 -17.70 -2.64
C PHE A 1030 13.31 -17.50 -1.45
N LEU A 1031 12.95 -16.64 -0.48
CA LEU A 1031 13.76 -16.41 0.72
C LEU A 1031 13.91 -17.69 1.57
N LEU A 1032 12.84 -18.48 1.71
CA LEU A 1032 12.86 -19.72 2.48
C LEU A 1032 13.76 -20.76 1.81
N LEU A 1033 13.61 -21.00 0.50
CA LEU A 1033 14.42 -21.98 -0.23
C LEU A 1033 15.88 -21.53 -0.34
N LEU A 1034 16.12 -20.24 -0.58
CA LEU A 1034 17.48 -19.68 -0.56
C LEU A 1034 18.11 -19.91 0.81
N GLY A 1035 17.41 -19.60 1.90
CA GLY A 1035 17.90 -19.83 3.26
C GLY A 1035 18.22 -21.29 3.55
N ILE A 1036 17.42 -22.23 3.03
CA ILE A 1036 17.65 -23.67 3.17
C ILE A 1036 18.88 -24.11 2.38
N VAL A 1037 18.98 -23.74 1.09
CA VAL A 1037 20.11 -24.11 0.24
C VAL A 1037 21.41 -23.52 0.79
N THR A 1038 21.39 -22.24 1.19
CA THR A 1038 22.56 -21.61 1.80
C THR A 1038 22.94 -22.31 3.09
N ARG A 1039 22.00 -22.53 4.02
CA ARG A 1039 22.31 -23.10 5.34
C ARG A 1039 22.81 -24.55 5.29
N TYR A 1040 22.19 -25.39 4.47
CA TYR A 1040 22.41 -26.84 4.52
C TYR A 1040 23.30 -27.37 3.40
N TYR A 1041 23.46 -26.61 2.31
CA TYR A 1041 24.29 -27.02 1.17
C TYR A 1041 25.52 -26.15 1.00
N ILE A 1042 25.38 -24.82 0.95
CA ILE A 1042 26.52 -23.92 0.66
C ILE A 1042 27.40 -23.69 1.91
N TYR A 1043 26.79 -23.30 3.04
CA TYR A 1043 27.47 -22.91 4.27
C TYR A 1043 28.42 -24.01 4.81
N PRO A 1044 28.04 -25.31 4.86
CA PRO A 1044 28.94 -26.37 5.33
C PRO A 1044 30.13 -26.62 4.41
N ILE A 1045 29.99 -26.40 3.10
CA ILE A 1045 31.10 -26.57 2.14
C ILE A 1045 32.08 -25.41 2.29
N GLU A 1046 31.56 -24.17 2.38
CA GLU A 1046 32.40 -22.98 2.48
C GLU A 1046 33.16 -22.86 3.81
N HIS A 1047 32.63 -23.46 4.89
CA HIS A 1047 33.25 -23.48 6.22
C HIS A 1047 33.82 -24.85 6.61
N GLY A 1048 33.86 -25.81 5.67
CA GLY A 1048 34.44 -27.15 5.85
C GLY A 1048 35.89 -27.24 5.40
N ASP A 1049 36.49 -28.43 5.55
CA ASP A 1049 37.91 -28.68 5.22
C ASP A 1049 38.20 -28.65 3.69
N ASP A 1050 37.19 -28.86 2.84
CA ASP A 1050 37.32 -29.04 1.38
C ASP A 1050 37.31 -27.75 0.53
N GLY A 1051 37.35 -26.57 1.15
CA GLY A 1051 37.58 -25.30 0.43
C GLY A 1051 36.33 -24.60 -0.15
N ASN A 1052 36.55 -23.40 -0.71
CA ASN A 1052 35.48 -22.44 -1.05
C ASN A 1052 34.46 -23.01 -2.05
N TYR A 1053 33.17 -22.84 -1.77
CA TYR A 1053 32.10 -23.18 -2.70
C TYR A 1053 32.23 -22.38 -4.01
N HIS A 1054 32.09 -23.05 -5.15
CA HIS A 1054 32.37 -22.43 -6.45
C HIS A 1054 31.36 -21.30 -6.76
N PHE A 1055 31.89 -20.10 -7.00
CA PHE A 1055 31.14 -18.86 -7.16
C PHE A 1055 30.04 -18.94 -8.23
N SER A 1056 30.33 -19.53 -9.41
CA SER A 1056 29.34 -19.70 -10.48
C SER A 1056 28.16 -20.58 -10.10
N TYR A 1057 28.36 -21.65 -9.32
CA TYR A 1057 27.25 -22.52 -8.92
C TYR A 1057 26.34 -21.85 -7.91
N TRP A 1058 26.89 -20.97 -7.07
CA TRP A 1058 26.09 -20.19 -6.12
C TRP A 1058 25.10 -19.30 -6.86
N THR A 1059 25.59 -18.50 -7.79
CA THR A 1059 24.74 -17.56 -8.53
C THR A 1059 23.68 -18.27 -9.40
N LEU A 1060 24.01 -19.44 -9.95
CA LEU A 1060 23.06 -20.27 -10.66
C LEU A 1060 21.95 -20.80 -9.77
N TRP A 1061 22.24 -21.17 -8.50
CA TRP A 1061 21.20 -21.54 -7.53
C TRP A 1061 20.22 -20.41 -7.28
N GLU A 1062 20.70 -19.20 -7.05
CA GLU A 1062 19.82 -18.03 -6.82
C GLU A 1062 18.90 -17.75 -8.00
N MET A 1063 19.46 -17.75 -9.21
CA MET A 1063 18.68 -17.53 -10.44
C MET A 1063 17.66 -18.65 -10.65
N PHE A 1064 18.05 -19.91 -10.45
CA PHE A 1064 17.17 -21.07 -10.55
C PHE A 1064 16.02 -21.00 -9.55
N LEU A 1065 16.34 -20.79 -8.26
CA LEU A 1065 15.35 -20.72 -7.18
C LEU A 1065 14.37 -19.58 -7.41
N MET A 1066 14.84 -18.41 -7.86
CA MET A 1066 13.97 -17.29 -8.20
C MET A 1066 12.95 -17.67 -9.28
N CYS A 1067 13.42 -18.19 -10.42
CA CYS A 1067 12.58 -18.59 -11.54
C CYS A 1067 11.60 -19.70 -11.14
N ALA A 1068 12.09 -20.74 -10.45
CA ALA A 1068 11.28 -21.85 -9.97
C ALA A 1068 10.16 -21.36 -9.04
N CYS A 1069 10.48 -20.47 -8.09
CA CYS A 1069 9.50 -19.94 -7.15
C CYS A 1069 8.41 -19.14 -7.85
N VAL A 1070 8.79 -18.30 -8.81
CA VAL A 1070 7.84 -17.53 -9.62
C VAL A 1070 6.95 -18.47 -10.41
N PHE A 1071 7.50 -19.46 -11.11
CA PHE A 1071 6.73 -20.41 -11.92
C PHE A 1071 5.74 -21.23 -11.10
N VAL A 1072 6.16 -21.74 -9.93
CA VAL A 1072 5.28 -22.53 -9.05
C VAL A 1072 4.12 -21.68 -8.53
N ALA A 1073 4.40 -20.50 -7.96
CA ALA A 1073 3.37 -19.65 -7.36
C ALA A 1073 2.37 -19.13 -8.40
N SER A 1074 2.86 -18.62 -9.53
CA SER A 1074 2.01 -18.05 -10.59
C SER A 1074 1.19 -19.14 -11.31
N SER A 1075 1.77 -20.30 -11.61
CA SER A 1075 1.06 -21.42 -12.23
C SER A 1075 0.03 -22.01 -11.28
N GLY A 1076 0.36 -22.14 -9.98
CA GLY A 1076 -0.57 -22.60 -8.95
C GLY A 1076 -1.80 -21.71 -8.85
N VAL A 1077 -1.61 -20.39 -8.77
CA VAL A 1077 -2.73 -19.42 -8.74
C VAL A 1077 -3.53 -19.45 -10.04
N PHE A 1078 -2.86 -19.47 -11.20
CA PHE A 1078 -3.54 -19.51 -12.50
C PHE A 1078 -4.42 -20.77 -12.66
N LEU A 1079 -3.89 -21.94 -12.32
CA LEU A 1079 -4.62 -23.21 -12.37
C LEU A 1079 -5.77 -23.25 -11.36
N TRP A 1080 -5.57 -22.73 -10.15
CA TRP A 1080 -6.62 -22.61 -9.13
C TRP A 1080 -7.79 -21.76 -9.64
N ARG A 1081 -7.50 -20.62 -10.28
CA ARG A 1081 -8.51 -19.74 -10.87
C ARG A 1081 -9.22 -20.41 -12.04
N LYS A 1082 -8.49 -21.07 -12.93
CA LYS A 1082 -9.08 -21.79 -14.06
C LYS A 1082 -10.02 -22.91 -13.59
N LYS A 1083 -9.64 -23.66 -12.55
CA LYS A 1083 -10.50 -24.70 -11.94
C LYS A 1083 -11.76 -24.11 -11.30
N GLY A 1084 -11.63 -22.99 -10.57
CA GLY A 1084 -12.78 -22.28 -10.00
C GLY A 1084 -13.75 -21.76 -11.06
N ALA A 1085 -13.24 -21.22 -12.17
CA ALA A 1085 -14.04 -20.77 -13.29
C ALA A 1085 -14.74 -21.95 -14.02
N ALA A 1086 -14.08 -23.09 -14.19
CA ALA A 1086 -14.70 -24.29 -14.77
C ALA A 1086 -15.79 -24.90 -13.87
N ALA A 1087 -15.62 -24.84 -12.54
CA ALA A 1087 -16.61 -25.29 -11.58
C ALA A 1087 -17.86 -24.38 -11.55
N GLY A 1088 -17.68 -23.06 -11.62
CA GLY A 1088 -18.78 -22.10 -11.77
C GLY A 1088 -19.42 -22.10 -13.16
N GLY A 1089 -18.63 -22.41 -14.20
CA GLY A 1089 -19.09 -22.51 -15.59
C GLY A 1089 -20.02 -23.70 -15.88
N ARG A 1090 -20.10 -24.70 -14.99
CA ARG A 1090 -21.18 -25.71 -15.06
C ARG A 1090 -22.56 -25.15 -14.72
N GLN A 1091 -22.65 -24.01 -14.01
CA GLN A 1091 -23.90 -23.28 -13.79
C GLN A 1091 -24.21 -22.25 -14.88
N VAL A 1092 -23.22 -21.90 -15.73
CA VAL A 1092 -23.38 -20.94 -16.84
C VAL A 1092 -23.16 -21.68 -18.17
N LYS A 1093 -23.95 -22.72 -18.42
CA LYS A 1093 -24.12 -23.26 -19.77
C LYS A 1093 -25.18 -22.41 -20.48
N SER A 1094 -24.79 -21.91 -21.66
CA SER A 1094 -25.63 -21.42 -22.75
C SER A 1094 -26.67 -20.35 -22.43
N MET A 1095 -26.26 -19.09 -22.46
CA MET A 1095 -27.02 -18.14 -23.28
C MET A 1095 -26.37 -18.23 -24.66
N GLU A 1096 -26.74 -19.26 -25.42
CA GLU A 1096 -26.54 -19.24 -26.86
C GLU A 1096 -27.23 -17.98 -27.37
N VAL A 1097 -26.46 -17.06 -27.95
CA VAL A 1097 -27.08 -16.13 -28.90
C VAL A 1097 -27.80 -17.02 -29.91
N PRO A 1098 -29.10 -16.84 -30.16
CA PRO A 1098 -29.83 -17.68 -31.10
C PRO A 1098 -29.07 -17.65 -32.41
N THR A 1099 -28.57 -18.82 -32.83
CA THR A 1099 -28.23 -19.00 -34.23
C THR A 1099 -29.56 -18.90 -34.96
N PRO A 1100 -29.74 -18.03 -35.97
CA PRO A 1100 -30.97 -18.05 -36.74
C PRO A 1100 -31.10 -19.44 -37.33
N THR A 1101 -32.18 -20.13 -36.99
CA THR A 1101 -32.49 -21.50 -37.42
C THR A 1101 -32.98 -21.50 -38.88
N ALA A 1102 -32.22 -20.90 -39.79
CA ALA A 1102 -32.46 -20.94 -41.22
C ALA A 1102 -31.20 -21.42 -41.93
N SER A 1103 -31.38 -22.36 -42.86
CA SER A 1103 -30.31 -23.01 -43.61
C SER A 1103 -29.42 -22.00 -44.36
N PRO A 1104 -28.15 -22.34 -44.67
CA PRO A 1104 -27.19 -21.42 -45.30
C PRO A 1104 -27.60 -20.90 -46.69
N GLY A 1105 -28.68 -21.46 -47.27
CA GLY A 1105 -29.14 -21.15 -48.62
C GLY A 1105 -30.13 -19.99 -48.72
N SER A 1106 -30.76 -19.52 -47.63
CA SER A 1106 -31.84 -18.52 -47.72
C SER A 1106 -31.37 -17.05 -47.63
N TRP A 1107 -30.08 -16.80 -47.40
CA TRP A 1107 -29.50 -15.45 -47.44
C TRP A 1107 -29.05 -15.02 -48.84
N PHE A 1108 -28.96 -15.96 -49.79
CA PHE A 1108 -28.51 -15.68 -51.16
C PHE A 1108 -29.61 -15.15 -52.09
N SER A 1109 -30.87 -15.05 -51.63
CA SER A 1109 -31.99 -14.67 -52.51
C SER A 1109 -32.59 -13.29 -52.26
N ASN A 1110 -32.16 -12.55 -51.23
CA ASN A 1110 -32.72 -11.23 -50.90
C ASN A 1110 -31.63 -10.14 -50.81
N VAL A 1111 -30.79 -10.05 -51.84
CA VAL A 1111 -29.75 -9.00 -51.95
C VAL A 1111 -30.32 -7.67 -52.49
N GLU A 1112 -31.57 -7.60 -52.94
CA GLU A 1112 -32.11 -6.41 -53.60
C GLU A 1112 -33.04 -5.51 -52.75
N GLU A 1113 -33.36 -5.84 -51.49
CA GLU A 1113 -34.14 -4.93 -50.64
C GLU A 1113 -33.59 -4.87 -49.20
N ARG A 1114 -32.66 -3.93 -48.95
CA ARG A 1114 -32.34 -3.50 -47.58
C ARG A 1114 -31.94 -2.03 -47.52
N GLY A 1115 -32.89 -1.15 -47.87
CA GLY A 1115 -32.76 0.28 -47.68
C GLY A 1115 -33.29 0.76 -46.33
N VAL A 1116 -32.59 0.53 -45.21
CA VAL A 1116 -32.75 1.30 -43.95
C VAL A 1116 -31.47 1.24 -43.06
N GLU A 1117 -30.28 1.51 -43.61
CA GLU A 1117 -29.04 1.71 -42.81
C GLU A 1117 -28.70 3.21 -42.60
N SER A 1118 -29.59 4.13 -43.00
CA SER A 1118 -29.21 5.52 -43.30
C SER A 1118 -29.09 6.49 -42.12
N VAL A 1119 -29.83 6.33 -41.02
CA VAL A 1119 -30.00 7.43 -40.05
C VAL A 1119 -28.75 7.75 -39.20
N PRO A 1120 -28.03 6.79 -38.58
CA PRO A 1120 -26.83 7.09 -37.79
C PRO A 1120 -25.64 7.54 -38.65
N HIS A 1121 -25.51 6.96 -39.86
CA HIS A 1121 -24.49 7.35 -40.82
C HIS A 1121 -24.72 8.77 -41.35
N GLN A 1122 -25.98 9.17 -41.56
CA GLN A 1122 -26.34 10.52 -42.01
C GLN A 1122 -25.93 11.60 -41.02
N SER A 1123 -26.13 11.41 -39.72
CA SER A 1123 -25.66 12.36 -38.69
C SER A 1123 -24.14 12.48 -38.61
N LEU A 1124 -23.40 11.38 -38.87
CA LEU A 1124 -21.93 11.42 -38.93
C LEU A 1124 -21.43 12.18 -40.17
N VAL A 1125 -22.11 12.01 -41.31
CA VAL A 1125 -21.84 12.74 -42.54
C VAL A 1125 -22.11 14.24 -42.35
N GLU A 1126 -23.22 14.61 -41.70
CA GLU A 1126 -23.55 16.01 -41.36
C GLU A 1126 -22.53 16.66 -40.42
N ALA A 1127 -21.93 15.88 -39.52
CA ALA A 1127 -20.89 16.34 -38.60
C ALA A 1127 -19.48 16.46 -39.23
N THR A 1128 -19.29 15.96 -40.47
CA THR A 1128 -17.97 15.83 -41.11
C THR A 1128 -17.77 16.83 -42.24
N ASN A 1129 -16.81 17.74 -42.05
CA ASN A 1129 -16.32 18.64 -43.09
C ASN A 1129 -15.05 18.06 -43.72
N VAL A 1130 -15.08 17.82 -45.04
CA VAL A 1130 -13.94 17.26 -45.79
C VAL A 1130 -13.23 18.37 -46.59
N HIS A 1131 -11.92 18.48 -46.41
CA HIS A 1131 -11.06 19.43 -47.12
C HIS A 1131 -10.06 18.67 -48.00
N TYR A 1132 -10.01 18.98 -49.30
CA TYR A 1132 -9.11 18.34 -50.27
C TYR A 1132 -7.88 19.21 -50.57
N GLY A 1133 -6.74 18.58 -50.86
CA GLY A 1133 -5.53 19.25 -51.34
C GLY A 1133 -4.77 20.12 -50.32
N GLY A 1134 -5.17 20.12 -49.05
CA GLY A 1134 -4.57 20.95 -47.99
C GLY A 1134 -4.18 20.18 -46.74
N ARG A 1135 -3.16 20.66 -46.01
CA ARG A 1135 -2.83 20.20 -44.65
C ARG A 1135 -3.57 21.06 -43.62
N PRO A 1136 -3.94 20.52 -42.45
CA PRO A 1136 -4.57 21.31 -41.39
C PRO A 1136 -3.61 22.40 -40.89
N ASP A 1137 -4.09 23.64 -40.77
CA ASP A 1137 -3.37 24.71 -40.07
C ASP A 1137 -3.58 24.55 -38.56
N LEU A 1138 -2.77 23.69 -37.96
CA LEU A 1138 -2.87 23.32 -36.55
C LEU A 1138 -2.71 24.54 -35.62
N LYS A 1139 -1.91 25.54 -36.02
CA LYS A 1139 -1.70 26.75 -35.22
C LYS A 1139 -2.98 27.57 -35.18
N LYS A 1140 -3.61 27.79 -36.32
CA LYS A 1140 -4.88 28.50 -36.42
C LYS A 1140 -5.98 27.76 -35.65
N SER A 1141 -6.22 26.48 -35.95
CA SER A 1141 -7.29 25.69 -35.34
C SER A 1141 -7.18 25.60 -33.80
N LEU A 1142 -5.96 25.48 -33.25
CA LEU A 1142 -5.75 25.43 -31.80
C LEU A 1142 -5.86 26.82 -31.14
N SER A 1143 -5.49 27.90 -31.84
CA SER A 1143 -5.61 29.27 -31.32
C SER A 1143 -7.06 29.78 -31.28
N GLU A 1144 -7.93 29.26 -32.14
CA GLU A 1144 -9.35 29.62 -32.20
C GLU A 1144 -10.18 28.97 -31.07
N CYS A 1145 -9.61 27.97 -30.37
CA CYS A 1145 -10.26 27.29 -29.26
C CYS A 1145 -10.27 28.15 -27.98
N LYS A 1146 -11.30 29.00 -27.79
CA LYS A 1146 -11.45 29.94 -26.66
C LYS A 1146 -12.06 29.34 -25.37
N GLY A 1147 -11.93 28.03 -25.13
CA GLY A 1147 -12.49 27.39 -23.93
C GLY A 1147 -11.69 27.71 -22.64
N PRO A 1148 -12.33 27.80 -21.46
CA PRO A 1148 -11.64 28.00 -20.18
C PRO A 1148 -10.78 26.79 -19.77
N ASP A 1149 -11.11 25.59 -20.25
CA ASP A 1149 -10.37 24.34 -20.01
C ASP A 1149 -10.45 23.43 -21.24
N THR A 1150 -9.41 23.43 -22.08
CA THR A 1150 -9.37 22.68 -23.35
C THR A 1150 -8.30 21.59 -23.31
N GLY A 1151 -8.71 20.33 -23.40
CA GLY A 1151 -7.82 19.18 -23.55
C GLY A 1151 -7.42 18.99 -25.01
N VAL A 1152 -6.12 18.90 -25.31
CA VAL A 1152 -5.59 18.65 -26.66
C VAL A 1152 -4.94 17.27 -26.70
N LEU A 1153 -5.56 16.34 -27.42
CA LEU A 1153 -5.03 14.99 -27.65
C LEU A 1153 -4.43 14.89 -29.05
N VAL A 1154 -3.21 14.36 -29.17
CA VAL A 1154 -2.59 14.15 -30.49
C VAL A 1154 -2.09 12.71 -30.67
N CYS A 1155 -2.41 12.09 -31.82
CA CYS A 1155 -1.94 10.76 -32.17
C CYS A 1155 -1.59 10.66 -33.68
N GLY A 1156 -0.39 10.15 -33.99
CA GLY A 1156 0.08 10.03 -35.37
C GLY A 1156 1.58 10.26 -35.54
N PRO A 1157 2.03 10.72 -36.73
CA PRO A 1157 3.45 10.93 -37.04
C PRO A 1157 4.18 11.79 -36.00
N THR A 1158 5.45 11.48 -35.77
CA THR A 1158 6.26 12.17 -34.74
C THR A 1158 6.38 13.67 -34.99
N GLU A 1159 6.48 14.10 -36.25
CA GLU A 1159 6.57 15.53 -36.62
C GLU A 1159 5.30 16.29 -36.21
N MET A 1160 4.13 15.77 -36.56
CA MET A 1160 2.83 16.35 -36.17
C MET A 1160 2.67 16.42 -34.65
N ARG A 1161 3.04 15.35 -33.93
CA ARG A 1161 2.98 15.34 -32.46
C ARG A 1161 3.90 16.40 -31.83
N HIS A 1162 5.09 16.59 -32.39
CA HIS A 1162 6.02 17.63 -31.94
C HIS A 1162 5.52 19.03 -32.25
N GLU A 1163 4.89 19.24 -33.39
CA GLU A 1163 4.31 20.52 -33.78
C GLU A 1163 3.18 20.94 -32.83
N VAL A 1164 2.20 20.05 -32.58
CA VAL A 1164 1.12 20.30 -31.60
C VAL A 1164 1.69 20.56 -30.21
N ALA A 1165 2.69 19.78 -29.77
CA ALA A 1165 3.34 19.98 -28.48
C ALA A 1165 4.02 21.37 -28.37
N LYS A 1166 4.69 21.83 -29.44
CA LYS A 1166 5.30 23.17 -29.49
C LYS A 1166 4.25 24.28 -29.45
N ILE A 1167 3.11 24.10 -30.13
CA ILE A 1167 2.00 25.06 -30.10
C ILE A 1167 1.41 25.15 -28.69
N CYS A 1168 1.21 24.02 -28.02
CA CYS A 1168 0.73 24.02 -26.63
C CYS A 1168 1.76 24.59 -25.63
N ALA A 1169 3.05 24.53 -25.95
CA ALA A 1169 4.13 25.05 -25.10
C ALA A 1169 4.39 26.56 -25.30
N SER A 1170 4.06 27.14 -26.45
CA SER A 1170 4.43 28.52 -26.84
C SER A 1170 3.60 29.63 -26.17
N GLY A 1171 2.75 29.31 -25.20
CA GLY A 1171 1.97 30.29 -24.43
C GLY A 1171 0.78 30.90 -25.16
N LEU A 1172 0.51 30.49 -26.41
CA LEU A 1172 -0.63 30.96 -27.23
C LEU A 1172 -2.01 30.53 -26.71
N GLY A 1173 -2.08 29.73 -25.65
CA GLY A 1173 -3.31 29.45 -24.90
C GLY A 1173 -2.99 28.99 -23.48
N GLU A 1174 -3.22 29.85 -22.48
CA GLU A 1174 -3.01 29.49 -21.06
C GLU A 1174 -3.92 28.34 -20.60
N ASN A 1175 -4.99 28.05 -21.35
CA ASN A 1175 -6.04 27.07 -21.05
C ASN A 1175 -5.88 25.73 -21.80
N LEU A 1176 -4.77 25.51 -22.53
CA LEU A 1176 -4.54 24.27 -23.29
C LEU A 1176 -3.81 23.22 -22.43
N HIS A 1177 -4.41 22.03 -22.32
CA HIS A 1177 -3.85 20.87 -21.64
C HIS A 1177 -3.45 19.79 -22.65
N PHE A 1178 -2.15 19.70 -22.94
CA PHE A 1178 -1.62 18.77 -23.94
C PHE A 1178 -1.43 17.35 -23.39
N GLU A 1179 -1.92 16.36 -24.12
CA GLU A 1179 -1.63 14.94 -23.90
C GLU A 1179 -1.32 14.27 -25.25
N SER A 1180 -0.12 13.68 -25.35
CA SER A 1180 0.26 12.93 -26.55
C SER A 1180 -0.04 11.46 -26.36
N ILE A 1181 -0.90 10.91 -27.23
CA ILE A 1181 -1.09 9.47 -27.35
C ILE A 1181 -0.10 8.98 -28.39
N SER A 1182 1.05 8.51 -27.92
CA SER A 1182 2.07 7.99 -28.81
C SER A 1182 2.16 6.48 -28.71
N PHE A 1183 1.84 5.83 -29.82
CA PHE A 1183 2.23 4.45 -30.02
C PHE A 1183 2.99 4.32 -31.33
N ASN A 1184 4.32 4.39 -31.23
CA ASN A 1184 5.25 4.04 -32.31
C ASN A 1184 6.12 2.90 -31.77
N TRP A 1185 5.97 1.70 -32.32
CA TRP A 1185 6.98 0.64 -32.15
C TRP A 1185 8.14 0.88 -33.13
#